data_AF-A0A9N8VVR7-F1
#
_entry.id   AF-A0A9N8VVR7-F1
#
_cell.length_a   1.000
_cell.length_b   1.000
_cell.length_c   1.000
_cell.angle_alpha   90.00
_cell.angle_beta   90.00
_cell.angle_gamma   90.00
#
_symmetry.space_group_name_H-M   'P 1'
#
loop_
_entity.id
_entity.type
_entity.pdbx_description
1 polymer ?
#
loop_
_entity_poly.entity_id
_entity_poly.type
_entity_poly.pdbx_seq_one_letter_code
_entity_poly.pdbx_strand_id
1 'polypeptide(L)'
;MASERTTGSKIREPNTVAPMRDLTKFSAVAELRRLYSMSEKKDLSDLQIPTITENAEDVTGLKGRIRLRKTGERQNSRNWADQQRKNIQAYEYLCHIGEAKDLRNGIVLAKLARSFRPSVVGKIFESPKLQFRHSVNINFFFDAIRDVRLPNIFRFELTDLYEKKNIPKVIYCIHALSHLLATKGLTVRIRNLVGKLEFTDEQLHTTQRGLDASRVAMPSFANVGVALAAELKMTEIPQQIKPIMEIFEPVMKVAVIEESEEERNAKYWAENNESLKKCQSIARTKLARKRLLERRAVHMSVIPFIIKLQAQSRGWLVKTEWNRRLDRMKKLERWAIQLQALIRAKLARNRFRDRQDYFQRNIDKVIKIQSIYRAKHDGDAYRSLTLGNNPPVGTIKNFIHLLDDSDFDFEEEIELERLRQAVIQKIRENNQMEDHLNQLDIKIALLIKNKITLDEVIAVANRKKRGKRLSQLNSSHGPFSSLDKESRHRLELYQQLFYLLQTQPSYLARLFFIMNKTRFPEKSKKLVEGVVLTLFGYAQNNREEYLLLKLFQKSMIEELENIDSLQEFLRGNFMFMKLVVHYNRGAKERKFLRDLLGPLVKQIMADESMDLETDPLIIYRSLINAEELRTGKRSNKPMDITQVEALNDPQTRTAFIHHLQKLRKETETFLVEIVNSLNKMPFGIRYIARELKNSLMTKFSNETEDSVLKVVGHLIYYRYLNPAIVAPEGFDVIENIVSPMQRKNLAENVYLQPLNEYVAYATDRFSKFFKAVTEVSDAETYFEIGEFRDLTRTRNPIIYISPFEIFSTHELLFQRIEYIAPQPNDVLRQIFQDIGEAPHLDDISSDANTKEIALTLTSRFALDAIKNDPETEIKHLFVETKRMVLLLMRVQTGANLLEILSKNITPQDEEKQLKQTLINLNEKGSHLDEQIKTYNVHIDVCMQQLSTKKGKKHRLVLPFTRQYFHIRELQRVGKVPKFGSFKYTAQKLHDKGVLISISGYPTFDRISFTISSDEVGIFTIDASYVGVPVPGAQMELRLEDLLQSQFNNVQTMTIFDGVARVNVNLLIFLINKKFFV
;
A
#
# COMPACT_ATOMS: atom_id res chain seq x y z
N MET A 1 -23.57 -62.14 -22.92
CA MET A 1 -23.50 -63.42 -23.67
C MET A 1 -22.17 -63.49 -24.42
N ALA A 2 -21.83 -64.66 -24.93
CA ALA A 2 -20.60 -65.07 -25.65
C ALA A 2 -19.99 -64.06 -26.66
N SER A 3 -18.68 -64.09 -27.00
CA SER A 3 -17.51 -64.81 -26.45
C SER A 3 -16.20 -64.43 -27.18
N GLU A 4 -15.04 -64.45 -26.49
CA GLU A 4 -13.72 -64.95 -26.98
C GLU A 4 -13.02 -64.30 -28.23
N ARG A 5 -11.70 -64.38 -28.46
CA ARG A 5 -10.47 -64.61 -27.64
C ARG A 5 -9.22 -64.25 -28.50
N THR A 6 -8.10 -63.83 -27.86
CA THR A 6 -6.66 -64.05 -28.27
C THR A 6 -6.16 -63.58 -29.66
N THR A 7 -4.89 -63.28 -29.96
CA THR A 7 -3.62 -63.06 -29.23
C THR A 7 -2.62 -62.34 -30.16
N GLY A 8 -1.66 -61.57 -29.64
CA GLY A 8 -0.53 -61.03 -30.43
C GLY A 8 0.21 -59.91 -29.69
N SER A 9 1.52 -59.73 -29.92
CA SER A 9 2.34 -58.79 -29.11
C SER A 9 3.44 -58.04 -29.88
N LYS A 10 3.91 -56.95 -29.24
CA LYS A 10 5.19 -56.20 -29.42
C LYS A 10 5.29 -55.01 -30.41
N ILE A 11 5.50 -53.83 -29.79
CA ILE A 11 6.54 -52.80 -30.06
C ILE A 11 6.29 -51.67 -31.10
N ARG A 12 6.15 -50.45 -30.54
CA ARG A 12 6.55 -49.06 -30.96
C ARG A 12 6.52 -48.56 -32.42
N GLU A 13 5.78 -47.45 -32.60
CA GLU A 13 6.13 -46.21 -33.35
C GLU A 13 6.35 -46.27 -34.89
N PRO A 14 6.41 -45.13 -35.64
CA PRO A 14 6.17 -43.71 -35.29
C PRO A 14 5.18 -42.93 -36.22
N ASN A 15 4.78 -41.72 -35.78
CA ASN A 15 4.62 -40.44 -36.52
C ASN A 15 3.94 -40.24 -37.91
N THR A 16 3.48 -38.99 -38.08
CA THR A 16 3.44 -38.11 -39.29
C THR A 16 2.28 -38.14 -40.32
N VAL A 17 1.37 -37.16 -40.15
CA VAL A 17 1.14 -36.01 -41.07
C VAL A 17 0.81 -36.25 -42.56
N ALA A 18 -0.49 -36.20 -42.86
CA ALA A 18 -1.13 -35.23 -43.80
C ALA A 18 -0.86 -35.34 -45.34
N PRO A 19 -1.42 -34.47 -46.24
CA PRO A 19 -2.37 -34.99 -47.24
C PRO A 19 -2.27 -34.43 -48.69
N MET A 20 -3.21 -34.85 -49.55
CA MET A 20 -3.76 -34.23 -50.80
C MET A 20 -2.82 -33.38 -51.69
N ARG A 21 -2.49 -33.81 -52.93
CA ARG A 21 -3.35 -33.85 -54.15
C ARG A 21 -3.78 -32.49 -54.76
N ASP A 22 -3.03 -32.12 -55.80
CA ASP A 22 -3.52 -31.80 -57.17
C ASP A 22 -4.05 -30.41 -57.62
N LEU A 23 -3.89 -30.19 -58.94
CA LEU A 23 -4.56 -29.19 -59.82
C LEU A 23 -4.62 -27.73 -59.30
N THR A 24 -3.58 -26.90 -59.19
CA THR A 24 -2.23 -26.72 -59.82
C THR A 24 -2.12 -25.93 -61.15
N LYS A 25 -1.09 -25.06 -61.20
CA LYS A 25 -0.50 -24.30 -62.35
C LYS A 25 -1.22 -23.05 -62.90
N PHE A 26 -1.16 -21.93 -62.18
CA PHE A 26 -0.21 -20.81 -62.42
C PHE A 26 -0.34 -19.74 -61.32
N SER A 27 0.80 -19.16 -60.88
CA SER A 27 0.92 -18.62 -59.51
C SER A 27 1.28 -17.13 -59.45
N ALA A 28 0.30 -16.25 -59.68
CA ALA A 28 0.48 -14.78 -59.50
C ALA A 28 -0.73 -14.07 -58.87
N VAL A 29 -1.96 -14.53 -59.15
CA VAL A 29 -3.19 -13.86 -58.70
C VAL A 29 -3.65 -14.31 -57.31
N ALA A 30 -3.14 -15.45 -56.80
CA ALA A 30 -3.58 -16.03 -55.53
C ALA A 30 -3.08 -15.23 -54.31
N GLU A 31 -1.80 -14.86 -54.26
CA GLU A 31 -1.18 -14.31 -53.05
C GLU A 31 -1.54 -12.82 -52.83
N LEU A 32 -1.52 -11.99 -53.88
CA LEU A 32 -2.04 -10.61 -53.80
C LEU A 32 -3.54 -10.56 -53.46
N ARG A 33 -4.34 -11.52 -53.93
CA ARG A 33 -5.75 -11.64 -53.53
C ARG A 33 -5.90 -12.15 -52.09
N ARG A 34 -4.94 -12.93 -51.57
CA ARG A 34 -4.89 -13.33 -50.16
C ARG A 34 -4.70 -12.12 -49.26
N LEU A 35 -3.76 -11.22 -49.59
CA LEU A 35 -3.55 -9.95 -48.89
C LEU A 35 -4.81 -9.07 -48.92
N TYR A 36 -5.44 -8.91 -50.10
CA TYR A 36 -6.72 -8.20 -50.23
C TYR A 36 -7.83 -8.83 -49.35
N SER A 37 -7.92 -10.17 -49.29
CA SER A 37 -8.93 -10.86 -48.49
C SER A 37 -8.70 -10.85 -46.97
N MET A 38 -7.50 -10.48 -46.50
CA MET A 38 -7.21 -10.39 -45.06
C MET A 38 -7.62 -9.05 -44.45
N SER A 39 -7.92 -8.00 -45.24
CA SER A 39 -8.48 -6.76 -44.71
C SER A 39 -10.00 -6.76 -44.52
N GLU A 40 -10.70 -7.87 -44.79
CA GLU A 40 -12.16 -7.98 -44.68
C GLU A 40 -12.63 -9.19 -43.82
N LYS A 41 -12.29 -9.19 -42.51
CA LYS A 41 -13.16 -9.65 -41.39
C LYS A 41 -12.45 -9.69 -40.02
N LYS A 42 -12.63 -8.63 -39.24
CA LYS A 42 -13.18 -8.66 -37.86
C LYS A 42 -13.38 -7.22 -37.37
N ASP A 43 -14.31 -7.02 -36.46
CA ASP A 43 -14.80 -5.69 -36.07
C ASP A 43 -13.74 -4.88 -35.31
N LEU A 44 -13.42 -3.69 -35.85
CA LEU A 44 -12.53 -2.69 -35.30
C LEU A 44 -13.31 -1.57 -34.58
N SER A 45 -14.40 -1.91 -33.90
CA SER A 45 -15.20 -0.94 -33.13
C SER A 45 -14.65 -0.68 -31.73
N ASP A 46 -13.55 -1.34 -31.32
CA ASP A 46 -12.96 -1.21 -29.98
C ASP A 46 -11.42 -1.27 -29.97
N LEU A 47 -10.74 -0.27 -30.53
CA LEU A 47 -9.37 0.09 -30.09
C LEU A 47 -9.25 1.62 -30.01
N GLN A 48 -8.88 2.11 -28.83
CA GLN A 48 -8.41 3.47 -28.62
C GLN A 48 -6.90 3.39 -28.41
N ILE A 49 -6.12 4.07 -29.24
CA ILE A 49 -4.70 4.34 -28.95
C ILE A 49 -4.67 5.50 -27.93
N PRO A 50 -4.18 5.30 -26.70
CA PRO A 50 -3.99 6.42 -25.78
C PRO A 50 -2.98 7.40 -26.39
N THR A 51 -3.24 8.70 -26.24
CA THR A 51 -2.34 9.80 -26.65
C THR A 51 -2.35 10.23 -28.13
N ILE A 52 -3.28 9.75 -28.98
CA ILE A 52 -3.56 10.39 -30.29
C ILE A 52 -5.03 10.84 -30.34
N THR A 53 -5.25 12.15 -30.49
CA THR A 53 -6.59 12.77 -30.58
C THR A 53 -6.89 13.16 -32.03
N GLU A 54 -7.93 12.58 -32.62
CA GLU A 54 -8.29 12.81 -34.04
C GLU A 54 -8.83 14.23 -34.32
N ASN A 55 -9.33 14.93 -33.29
CA ASN A 55 -9.91 16.28 -33.39
C ASN A 55 -9.13 17.28 -32.53
N ALA A 56 -7.92 17.65 -32.94
CA ALA A 56 -7.14 18.74 -32.36
C ALA A 56 -6.57 19.62 -33.47
N GLU A 57 -6.69 20.95 -33.34
CA GLU A 57 -6.27 21.90 -34.36
C GLU A 57 -4.74 21.92 -34.56
N ASP A 58 -4.32 22.12 -35.82
CA ASP A 58 -2.92 22.33 -36.20
C ASP A 58 -2.34 23.53 -35.42
N VAL A 59 -1.15 23.37 -34.84
CA VAL A 59 -0.41 24.52 -34.28
C VAL A 59 0.06 25.40 -35.44
N THR A 60 -0.28 26.68 -35.39
CA THR A 60 -0.01 27.66 -36.46
C THR A 60 1.46 27.64 -36.90
N GLY A 61 1.68 27.27 -38.17
CA GLY A 61 2.97 27.35 -38.85
C GLY A 61 3.72 26.03 -39.12
N LEU A 62 3.37 24.90 -38.48
CA LEU A 62 4.15 23.65 -38.63
C LEU A 62 3.28 22.39 -38.79
N LYS A 63 2.93 22.05 -40.04
CA LYS A 63 2.15 20.84 -40.35
C LYS A 63 2.96 19.54 -40.19
N GLY A 64 2.29 18.49 -39.72
CA GLY A 64 2.80 17.11 -39.78
C GLY A 64 3.58 16.59 -38.56
N ARG A 65 3.36 17.13 -37.36
CA ARG A 65 3.94 16.59 -36.10
C ARG A 65 2.85 16.15 -35.11
N ILE A 66 2.93 14.91 -34.65
CA ILE A 66 2.05 14.35 -33.62
C ILE A 66 2.39 14.95 -32.25
N ARG A 67 1.38 15.44 -31.52
CA ARG A 67 1.55 16.17 -30.25
C ARG A 67 1.32 15.27 -29.04
N LEU A 68 2.38 14.66 -28.52
CA LEU A 68 2.33 13.77 -27.36
C LEU A 68 1.94 14.52 -26.07
N ARG A 69 1.02 13.97 -25.27
CA ARG A 69 0.55 14.52 -23.99
C ARG A 69 0.44 13.42 -22.92
N LYS A 70 0.95 13.66 -21.71
CA LYS A 70 0.99 12.64 -20.64
C LYS A 70 -0.39 12.47 -19.98
N THR A 71 -0.98 11.28 -20.11
CA THR A 71 -2.16 10.83 -19.34
C THR A 71 -1.73 9.96 -18.15
N GLY A 72 -2.62 9.75 -17.17
CA GLY A 72 -2.26 9.53 -15.77
C GLY A 72 -1.77 8.14 -15.31
N GLU A 73 -1.25 8.17 -14.07
CA GLU A 73 -1.17 7.09 -13.05
C GLU A 73 -0.32 5.83 -13.27
N ARG A 74 0.03 5.41 -14.50
CA ARG A 74 0.97 4.28 -14.68
C ARG A 74 2.10 4.54 -15.69
N GLN A 75 3.03 5.43 -15.31
CA GLN A 75 4.49 5.33 -15.54
C GLN A 75 5.18 6.65 -15.10
N ASN A 76 5.90 6.61 -13.97
CA ASN A 76 6.76 7.72 -13.52
C ASN A 76 8.24 7.53 -13.92
N SER A 77 8.47 7.00 -15.13
CA SER A 77 9.81 6.93 -15.71
C SER A 77 10.24 8.28 -16.28
N ARG A 78 11.42 8.75 -15.87
CA ARG A 78 12.05 9.99 -16.40
C ARG A 78 12.30 9.92 -17.92
N ASN A 79 12.38 8.71 -18.46
CA ASN A 79 12.66 8.43 -19.88
C ASN A 79 11.38 8.10 -20.69
N TRP A 80 10.18 8.36 -20.16
CA TRP A 80 8.89 8.04 -20.79
C TRP A 80 8.80 8.51 -22.25
N ALA A 81 9.24 9.74 -22.55
CA ALA A 81 9.17 10.30 -23.90
C ALA A 81 10.02 9.52 -24.92
N ASP A 82 11.21 9.05 -24.52
CA ASP A 82 12.08 8.27 -25.39
C ASP A 82 11.65 6.81 -25.49
N GLN A 83 11.04 6.25 -24.43
CA GLN A 83 10.41 4.93 -24.52
C GLN A 83 9.22 4.94 -25.48
N GLN A 84 8.40 6.01 -25.47
CA GLN A 84 7.29 6.15 -26.42
C GLN A 84 7.79 6.36 -27.87
N ARG A 85 8.85 7.16 -28.08
CA ARG A 85 9.51 7.28 -29.40
C ARG A 85 9.99 5.92 -29.93
N LYS A 86 10.64 5.11 -29.09
CA LYS A 86 11.07 3.75 -29.44
C LYS A 86 9.89 2.82 -29.74
N ASN A 87 8.83 2.84 -28.92
CA ASN A 87 7.65 2.01 -29.14
C ASN A 87 6.95 2.35 -30.48
N ILE A 88 6.87 3.63 -30.86
CA ILE A 88 6.37 4.06 -32.17
C ILE A 88 7.26 3.52 -33.31
N GLN A 89 8.59 3.55 -33.16
CA GLN A 89 9.52 3.03 -34.16
C GLN A 89 9.42 1.50 -34.32
N ALA A 90 9.25 0.75 -33.23
CA ALA A 90 8.97 -0.69 -33.28
C ALA A 90 7.60 -1.00 -33.92
N TYR A 91 6.59 -0.16 -33.66
CA TYR A 91 5.25 -0.26 -34.24
C TYR A 91 5.26 -0.03 -35.77
N GLU A 92 5.94 1.01 -36.27
CA GLU A 92 6.10 1.24 -37.71
C GLU A 92 6.78 0.04 -38.40
N TYR A 93 7.85 -0.49 -37.80
CA TYR A 93 8.56 -1.66 -38.32
C TYR A 93 7.68 -2.92 -38.37
N LEU A 94 6.88 -3.18 -37.33
CA LEU A 94 5.94 -4.30 -37.30
C LEU A 94 4.81 -4.15 -38.33
N CYS A 95 4.29 -2.93 -38.56
CA CYS A 95 3.32 -2.66 -39.62
C CYS A 95 3.85 -3.01 -41.03
N HIS A 96 5.17 -2.97 -41.23
CA HIS A 96 5.83 -3.36 -42.48
C HIS A 96 6.31 -4.83 -42.51
N ILE A 97 6.23 -5.56 -41.39
CA ILE A 97 6.73 -6.95 -41.26
C ILE A 97 5.64 -8.02 -41.28
N GLY A 98 4.38 -7.67 -40.98
CA GLY A 98 3.29 -8.61 -40.68
C GLY A 98 3.03 -9.74 -41.69
N GLU A 99 3.48 -9.60 -42.94
CA GLU A 99 3.25 -10.54 -44.04
C GLU A 99 4.47 -11.45 -44.36
N ALA A 100 5.63 -11.23 -43.73
CA ALA A 100 6.93 -11.73 -44.22
C ALA A 100 7.58 -12.85 -43.35
N LYS A 101 7.00 -14.06 -43.32
CA LYS A 101 7.66 -15.24 -42.73
C LYS A 101 8.58 -15.96 -43.74
N ASP A 102 9.72 -16.44 -43.24
CA ASP A 102 10.73 -17.27 -43.94
C ASP A 102 11.32 -16.78 -45.29
N LEU A 103 11.50 -15.46 -45.44
CA LEU A 103 12.29 -14.88 -46.53
C LEU A 103 13.78 -15.32 -46.56
N ARG A 104 14.30 -15.84 -45.43
CA ARG A 104 15.72 -16.22 -45.22
C ARG A 104 16.27 -17.18 -46.30
N ASN A 105 15.40 -18.01 -46.89
CA ASN A 105 15.76 -19.04 -47.85
C ASN A 105 15.85 -18.48 -49.30
N GLY A 106 15.56 -17.20 -49.50
CA GLY A 106 15.58 -16.51 -50.80
C GLY A 106 14.50 -16.95 -51.81
N ILE A 107 13.79 -18.05 -51.56
CA ILE A 107 12.83 -18.68 -52.49
C ILE A 107 11.75 -17.68 -52.95
N VAL A 108 11.18 -16.92 -52.02
CA VAL A 108 10.15 -15.90 -52.32
C VAL A 108 10.73 -14.76 -53.17
N LEU A 109 11.96 -14.31 -52.88
CA LEU A 109 12.63 -13.26 -53.65
C LEU A 109 13.01 -13.74 -55.07
N ALA A 110 13.45 -14.98 -55.23
CA ALA A 110 13.70 -15.56 -56.56
C ALA A 110 12.40 -15.71 -57.36
N LYS A 111 11.27 -16.07 -56.72
CA LYS A 111 9.95 -16.10 -57.36
C LYS A 111 9.47 -14.70 -57.77
N LEU A 112 9.70 -13.69 -56.93
CA LEU A 112 9.43 -12.29 -57.23
C LEU A 112 10.29 -11.78 -58.40
N ALA A 113 11.61 -12.03 -58.36
CA ALA A 113 12.55 -11.71 -59.44
C ALA A 113 12.11 -12.32 -60.78
N ARG A 114 11.64 -13.57 -60.77
CA ARG A 114 11.16 -14.25 -61.98
C ARG A 114 9.90 -13.60 -62.57
N SER A 115 9.07 -12.92 -61.77
CA SER A 115 7.83 -12.30 -62.27
C SER A 115 8.07 -11.05 -63.13
N PHE A 116 9.10 -10.25 -62.81
CA PHE A 116 9.44 -9.04 -63.57
C PHE A 116 10.69 -9.20 -64.46
N ARG A 117 11.55 -10.20 -64.20
CA ARG A 117 12.75 -10.49 -65.01
C ARG A 117 13.05 -11.99 -65.10
N PRO A 118 12.22 -12.78 -65.81
CA PRO A 118 12.33 -14.24 -65.85
C PRO A 118 13.66 -14.76 -66.42
N SER A 119 14.29 -14.04 -67.35
CA SER A 119 15.63 -14.35 -67.87
C SER A 119 16.73 -14.31 -66.79
N VAL A 120 16.51 -13.57 -65.71
CA VAL A 120 17.35 -13.47 -64.51
C VAL A 120 17.54 -14.81 -63.80
N VAL A 121 16.46 -15.61 -63.74
CA VAL A 121 16.25 -16.54 -62.63
C VAL A 121 16.29 -17.99 -63.09
N GLY A 122 17.46 -18.63 -62.88
CA GLY A 122 17.68 -20.05 -63.09
C GLY A 122 16.89 -20.96 -62.13
N LYS A 123 17.26 -22.25 -62.04
CA LYS A 123 16.53 -23.22 -61.20
C LYS A 123 16.59 -22.81 -59.72
N ILE A 124 15.44 -22.43 -59.16
CA ILE A 124 15.31 -22.01 -57.75
C ILE A 124 15.57 -23.23 -56.86
N PHE A 125 16.40 -23.05 -55.83
CA PHE A 125 16.76 -24.09 -54.88
C PHE A 125 15.80 -24.11 -53.70
N GLU A 126 14.95 -25.13 -53.62
CA GLU A 126 13.95 -25.32 -52.56
C GLU A 126 14.37 -26.46 -51.62
N SER A 127 14.40 -26.18 -50.32
CA SER A 127 14.78 -27.10 -49.23
C SER A 127 14.11 -26.64 -47.94
N PRO A 128 13.63 -27.56 -47.07
CA PRO A 128 13.01 -27.21 -45.78
C PRO A 128 14.03 -26.81 -44.70
N LYS A 129 15.32 -27.13 -44.89
CA LYS A 129 16.41 -26.68 -44.00
C LYS A 129 17.25 -25.63 -44.70
N LEU A 130 17.61 -24.57 -43.97
CA LEU A 130 18.47 -23.50 -44.48
C LEU A 130 19.89 -24.05 -44.75
N GLN A 131 20.26 -24.09 -46.03
CA GLN A 131 21.58 -24.48 -46.53
C GLN A 131 22.22 -23.33 -47.32
N PHE A 132 23.55 -23.32 -47.42
CA PHE A 132 24.30 -22.28 -48.15
C PHE A 132 23.86 -22.11 -49.61
N ARG A 133 23.36 -23.17 -50.27
CA ARG A 133 22.79 -23.11 -51.63
C ARG A 133 21.59 -22.17 -51.79
N HIS A 134 20.90 -21.76 -50.71
CA HIS A 134 19.88 -20.71 -50.79
C HIS A 134 20.45 -19.31 -51.12
N SER A 135 21.75 -19.08 -50.94
CA SER A 135 22.39 -17.82 -51.38
C SER A 135 22.16 -17.55 -52.88
N VAL A 136 22.14 -18.61 -53.70
CA VAL A 136 21.85 -18.53 -55.14
C VAL A 136 20.46 -17.94 -55.42
N ASN A 137 19.45 -18.25 -54.58
CA ASN A 137 18.12 -17.67 -54.71
C ASN A 137 18.12 -16.16 -54.44
N ILE A 138 18.93 -15.70 -53.49
CA ILE A 138 19.05 -14.27 -53.15
C ILE A 138 19.85 -13.55 -54.24
N ASN A 139 20.90 -14.18 -54.78
CA ASN A 139 21.69 -13.64 -55.89
C ASN A 139 20.84 -13.44 -57.17
N PHE A 140 19.96 -14.39 -57.52
CA PHE A 140 18.99 -14.20 -58.61
C PHE A 140 18.10 -12.96 -58.44
N PHE A 141 17.79 -12.57 -57.19
CA PHE A 141 17.07 -11.33 -56.91
C PHE A 141 17.99 -10.10 -57.03
N PHE A 142 19.22 -10.15 -56.52
CA PHE A 142 20.21 -9.07 -56.66
C PHE A 142 20.53 -8.75 -58.12
N ASP A 143 20.61 -9.77 -58.99
CA ASP A 143 20.86 -9.58 -60.41
C ASP A 143 19.63 -9.03 -61.14
N ALA A 144 18.42 -9.47 -60.78
CA ALA A 144 17.18 -8.91 -61.32
C ALA A 144 16.97 -7.42 -60.95
N ILE A 145 17.25 -6.99 -59.70
CA ILE A 145 17.15 -5.57 -59.32
C ILE A 145 18.28 -4.70 -59.91
N ARG A 146 19.43 -5.32 -60.24
CA ARG A 146 20.53 -4.68 -60.99
C ARG A 146 20.07 -4.37 -62.42
N ASP A 147 19.43 -5.33 -63.07
CA ASP A 147 18.87 -5.20 -64.43
C ASP A 147 17.77 -4.11 -64.51
N VAL A 148 16.92 -4.02 -63.48
CA VAL A 148 15.87 -2.97 -63.38
C VAL A 148 16.43 -1.58 -63.02
N ARG A 149 17.73 -1.47 -62.72
CA ARG A 149 18.45 -0.24 -62.33
C ARG A 149 17.96 0.42 -61.03
N LEU A 150 17.63 -0.36 -59.99
CA LEU A 150 17.41 0.19 -58.65
C LEU A 150 18.74 0.75 -58.08
N PRO A 151 18.86 2.00 -57.61
CA PRO A 151 20.12 2.56 -57.13
C PRO A 151 20.73 1.77 -55.96
N ASN A 152 22.06 1.67 -55.90
CA ASN A 152 22.77 0.80 -54.96
C ASN A 152 22.45 1.10 -53.48
N ILE A 153 22.21 2.36 -53.13
CA ILE A 153 21.84 2.81 -51.78
C ILE A 153 20.55 2.17 -51.24
N PHE A 154 19.64 1.72 -52.12
CA PHE A 154 18.41 1.04 -51.73
C PHE A 154 18.56 -0.49 -51.62
N ARG A 155 19.74 -1.06 -51.93
CA ARG A 155 19.96 -2.52 -51.97
C ARG A 155 20.53 -3.05 -50.65
N PHE A 156 20.11 -4.25 -50.27
CA PHE A 156 20.65 -5.00 -49.12
C PHE A 156 21.74 -6.00 -49.55
N GLU A 157 22.50 -6.53 -48.59
CA GLU A 157 23.58 -7.50 -48.80
C GLU A 157 23.15 -8.94 -48.49
N LEU A 158 23.87 -9.94 -48.99
CA LEU A 158 23.52 -11.36 -48.79
C LEU A 158 23.37 -11.72 -47.30
N THR A 159 24.27 -11.20 -46.48
CA THR A 159 24.36 -11.32 -45.02
C THR A 159 23.16 -10.67 -44.30
N ASP A 160 22.68 -9.52 -44.78
CA ASP A 160 21.56 -8.77 -44.20
C ASP A 160 20.31 -9.67 -44.05
N LEU A 161 20.03 -10.48 -45.08
CA LEU A 161 18.91 -11.42 -45.12
C LEU A 161 19.25 -12.83 -44.62
N TYR A 162 20.31 -13.44 -45.15
CA TYR A 162 20.63 -14.84 -44.87
C TYR A 162 20.93 -15.05 -43.38
N GLU A 163 21.70 -14.16 -42.78
CA GLU A 163 22.05 -14.21 -41.36
C GLU A 163 21.05 -13.45 -40.48
N LYS A 164 20.12 -12.67 -41.06
CA LYS A 164 19.26 -11.67 -40.39
C LYS A 164 20.03 -10.48 -39.76
N LYS A 165 21.18 -10.08 -40.33
CA LYS A 165 21.94 -8.93 -39.83
C LYS A 165 21.22 -7.58 -40.01
N ASN A 166 20.44 -7.40 -41.07
CA ASN A 166 19.75 -6.12 -41.35
C ASN A 166 18.45 -6.32 -42.15
N ILE A 167 17.46 -6.95 -41.51
CA ILE A 167 16.11 -7.11 -42.08
C ILE A 167 15.40 -5.77 -42.40
N PRO A 168 15.57 -4.66 -41.65
CA PRO A 168 15.02 -3.36 -42.06
C PRO A 168 15.42 -2.92 -43.47
N LYS A 169 16.71 -3.07 -43.84
CA LYS A 169 17.22 -2.71 -45.18
C LYS A 169 16.71 -3.64 -46.29
N VAL A 170 16.45 -4.92 -45.98
CA VAL A 170 15.78 -5.86 -46.91
C VAL A 170 14.39 -5.37 -47.28
N ILE A 171 13.60 -4.95 -46.29
CA ILE A 171 12.22 -4.48 -46.50
C ILE A 171 12.24 -3.13 -47.23
N TYR A 172 13.16 -2.24 -46.87
CA TYR A 172 13.36 -0.95 -47.54
C TYR A 172 13.63 -1.12 -49.05
N CYS A 173 14.47 -2.10 -49.42
CA CYS A 173 14.72 -2.48 -50.82
C CYS A 173 13.47 -2.94 -51.55
N ILE A 174 12.62 -3.75 -50.91
CA ILE A 174 11.37 -4.27 -51.52
C ILE A 174 10.37 -3.14 -51.75
N HIS A 175 10.23 -2.20 -50.81
CA HIS A 175 9.39 -1.02 -50.97
C HIS A 175 9.91 -0.09 -52.08
N ALA A 176 11.21 0.22 -52.11
CA ALA A 176 11.82 1.02 -53.17
C ALA A 176 11.66 0.36 -54.56
N LEU A 177 11.82 -0.96 -54.65
CA LEU A 177 11.54 -1.72 -55.87
C LEU A 177 10.07 -1.65 -56.30
N SER A 178 9.11 -1.72 -55.37
CA SER A 178 7.68 -1.54 -55.69
C SER A 178 7.38 -0.16 -56.26
N HIS A 179 7.99 0.90 -55.72
CA HIS A 179 7.88 2.26 -56.30
C HIS A 179 8.47 2.33 -57.71
N LEU A 180 9.64 1.71 -57.95
CA LEU A 180 10.30 1.69 -59.26
C LEU A 180 9.55 0.87 -60.32
N LEU A 181 8.92 -0.24 -59.92
CA LEU A 181 8.11 -1.06 -60.83
C LEU A 181 6.74 -0.41 -61.10
N ALA A 182 6.18 0.34 -60.13
CA ALA A 182 4.96 1.11 -60.33
C ALA A 182 5.15 2.33 -61.26
N THR A 183 6.27 3.05 -61.15
CA THR A 183 6.60 4.14 -62.09
C THR A 183 6.91 3.63 -63.50
N LYS A 184 7.38 2.38 -63.64
CA LYS A 184 7.52 1.69 -64.93
C LYS A 184 6.22 0.99 -65.41
N GLY A 185 5.09 1.19 -64.74
CA GLY A 185 3.78 0.63 -65.13
C GLY A 185 3.61 -0.89 -64.98
N LEU A 186 4.56 -1.58 -64.33
CA LEU A 186 4.59 -3.04 -64.23
C LEU A 186 3.82 -3.60 -63.01
N THR A 187 3.59 -2.78 -61.98
CA THR A 187 2.91 -3.21 -60.73
C THR A 187 2.06 -2.10 -60.13
N VAL A 188 1.03 -2.45 -59.35
CA VAL A 188 0.35 -1.51 -58.46
C VAL A 188 1.22 -1.24 -57.21
N ARG A 189 1.28 0.03 -56.78
CA ARG A 189 2.04 0.51 -55.60
C ARG A 189 1.53 -0.15 -54.30
N ILE A 190 2.44 -0.68 -53.48
CA ILE A 190 2.12 -1.17 -52.13
C ILE A 190 1.49 -0.03 -51.30
N ARG A 191 0.41 -0.35 -50.57
CA ARG A 191 -0.32 0.61 -49.72
C ARG A 191 0.33 0.72 -48.35
N ASN A 192 0.30 1.91 -47.74
CA ASN A 192 0.76 2.10 -46.36
C ASN A 192 -0.22 1.40 -45.37
N LEU A 193 0.33 0.65 -44.41
CA LEU A 193 -0.39 -0.12 -43.38
C LEU A 193 -0.19 0.43 -41.95
N VAL A 194 0.66 1.44 -41.76
CA VAL A 194 0.82 2.12 -40.46
C VAL A 194 -0.52 2.71 -40.03
N GLY A 195 -0.92 2.45 -38.77
CA GLY A 195 -2.23 2.86 -38.24
C GLY A 195 -3.40 1.96 -38.63
N LYS A 196 -3.15 0.73 -39.11
CA LYS A 196 -4.19 -0.26 -39.48
C LYS A 196 -3.97 -1.68 -38.95
N LEU A 197 -2.87 -1.89 -38.24
CA LEU A 197 -2.48 -3.13 -37.59
C LEU A 197 -2.09 -2.81 -36.15
N GLU A 198 -2.41 -3.69 -35.21
CA GLU A 198 -2.14 -3.45 -33.78
C GLU A 198 -1.45 -4.66 -33.16
N PHE A 199 -0.49 -4.38 -32.28
CA PHE A 199 0.48 -5.33 -31.75
C PHE A 199 0.52 -5.18 -30.22
N THR A 200 0.75 -6.28 -29.48
CA THR A 200 0.78 -6.20 -28.01
C THR A 200 2.06 -5.54 -27.51
N ASP A 201 2.02 -4.94 -26.31
CA ASP A 201 3.20 -4.33 -25.68
C ASP A 201 4.39 -5.32 -25.57
N GLU A 202 4.10 -6.60 -25.35
CA GLU A 202 5.11 -7.67 -25.30
C GLU A 202 5.74 -7.94 -26.68
N GLN A 203 4.96 -7.88 -27.76
CA GLN A 203 5.46 -7.97 -29.14
C GLN A 203 6.29 -6.74 -29.52
N LEU A 204 5.84 -5.54 -29.13
CA LEU A 204 6.55 -4.28 -29.31
C LEU A 204 7.91 -4.31 -28.57
N HIS A 205 7.91 -4.66 -27.28
CA HIS A 205 9.14 -4.77 -26.48
C HIS A 205 10.08 -5.88 -26.97
N THR A 206 9.57 -7.04 -27.38
CA THR A 206 10.40 -8.12 -27.95
C THR A 206 11.04 -7.69 -29.26
N THR A 207 10.30 -6.98 -30.11
CA THR A 207 10.81 -6.48 -31.39
C THR A 207 11.82 -5.34 -31.18
N GLN A 208 11.57 -4.44 -30.23
CA GLN A 208 12.53 -3.40 -29.85
C GLN A 208 13.84 -4.01 -29.32
N ARG A 209 13.79 -5.05 -28.47
CA ARG A 209 15.00 -5.77 -28.03
C ARG A 209 15.76 -6.37 -29.22
N GLY A 210 15.06 -6.91 -30.21
CA GLY A 210 15.67 -7.43 -31.45
C GLY A 210 16.35 -6.34 -32.30
N LEU A 211 15.74 -5.16 -32.39
CA LEU A 211 16.31 -3.99 -33.06
C LEU A 211 17.53 -3.45 -32.30
N ASP A 212 17.40 -3.20 -30.99
CA ASP A 212 18.48 -2.70 -30.13
C ASP A 212 19.70 -3.66 -30.14
N ALA A 213 19.46 -4.98 -30.14
CA ALA A 213 20.51 -6.00 -30.23
C ALA A 213 21.24 -6.02 -31.61
N SER A 214 20.57 -5.57 -32.68
CA SER A 214 21.19 -5.48 -34.02
C SER A 214 22.09 -4.25 -34.19
N ARG A 215 21.89 -3.20 -33.38
CA ARG A 215 22.52 -1.86 -33.51
C ARG A 215 22.33 -1.17 -34.87
N VAL A 216 21.37 -1.61 -35.69
CA VAL A 216 21.09 -1.03 -37.02
C VAL A 216 20.20 0.20 -36.93
N ALA A 217 20.59 1.29 -37.59
CA ALA A 217 19.73 2.48 -37.77
C ALA A 217 18.59 2.19 -38.77
N MET A 218 17.35 2.50 -38.38
CA MET A 218 16.17 2.23 -39.20
C MET A 218 15.94 3.31 -40.28
N PRO A 219 15.74 2.96 -41.56
CA PRO A 219 15.51 3.92 -42.63
C PRO A 219 14.05 4.44 -42.65
N SER A 220 13.84 5.66 -43.16
CA SER A 220 12.50 6.30 -43.17
C SER A 220 11.63 5.78 -44.32
N PHE A 221 10.63 4.95 -43.98
CA PHE A 221 9.72 4.32 -44.94
C PHE A 221 8.71 5.30 -45.57
N ALA A 222 8.34 6.39 -44.88
CA ALA A 222 7.36 7.36 -45.38
C ALA A 222 7.82 8.09 -46.66
N ASN A 223 9.12 8.41 -46.76
CA ASN A 223 9.68 9.28 -47.80
C ASN A 223 10.34 8.53 -48.97
N VAL A 224 10.25 7.19 -49.03
CA VAL A 224 10.93 6.34 -50.04
C VAL A 224 10.70 6.82 -51.46
N GLY A 225 9.45 7.15 -51.82
CA GLY A 225 9.10 7.60 -53.17
C GLY A 225 9.74 8.95 -53.56
N VAL A 226 10.00 9.83 -52.59
CA VAL A 226 10.63 11.14 -52.82
C VAL A 226 12.14 10.99 -52.92
N ALA A 227 12.76 10.23 -52.02
CA ALA A 227 14.19 9.91 -52.06
C ALA A 227 14.57 9.20 -53.36
N LEU A 228 13.76 8.23 -53.81
CA LEU A 228 13.96 7.53 -55.07
C LEU A 228 13.80 8.45 -56.29
N ALA A 229 12.84 9.39 -56.28
CA ALA A 229 12.64 10.33 -57.38
C ALA A 229 13.83 11.32 -57.52
N ALA A 230 14.36 11.82 -56.40
CA ALA A 230 15.52 12.70 -56.39
C ALA A 230 16.78 12.03 -56.96
N GLU A 231 17.06 10.78 -56.55
CA GLU A 231 18.19 9.97 -57.03
C GLU A 231 18.07 9.58 -58.51
N LEU A 232 16.85 9.41 -59.03
CA LEU A 232 16.60 9.13 -60.44
C LEU A 232 16.63 10.40 -61.33
N LYS A 233 16.86 11.59 -60.75
CA LYS A 233 16.97 12.89 -61.45
C LYS A 233 15.86 13.19 -62.46
N MET A 234 14.63 12.74 -62.18
CA MET A 234 13.49 12.99 -63.07
C MET A 234 12.92 14.39 -62.83
N THR A 235 13.07 15.28 -63.81
CA THR A 235 12.63 16.67 -63.75
C THR A 235 11.64 16.98 -64.88
N GLU A 236 10.36 17.13 -64.53
CA GLU A 236 9.42 18.13 -65.09
C GLU A 236 8.01 17.97 -64.48
N ILE A 237 7.34 19.10 -64.24
CA ILE A 237 5.90 19.19 -63.92
C ILE A 237 5.38 20.50 -64.52
N PRO A 238 4.35 20.45 -65.38
CA PRO A 238 3.45 21.60 -65.55
C PRO A 238 2.02 21.32 -65.04
N GLN A 239 1.39 22.35 -64.52
CA GLN A 239 -0.06 22.44 -64.26
C GLN A 239 -0.71 23.26 -65.39
N GLN A 240 -2.00 23.06 -65.70
CA GLN A 240 -3.08 24.05 -65.40
C GLN A 240 -4.40 23.88 -66.20
N ILE A 241 -5.48 24.41 -65.58
CA ILE A 241 -6.70 25.00 -66.19
C ILE A 241 -7.82 24.09 -66.78
N LYS A 242 -9.05 24.57 -66.57
CA LYS A 242 -10.39 24.21 -67.10
C LYS A 242 -10.96 25.48 -67.76
N PRO A 243 -11.81 25.47 -68.83
CA PRO A 243 -13.25 25.11 -68.64
C PRO A 243 -14.13 24.71 -69.87
N ILE A 244 -15.32 24.14 -69.56
CA ILE A 244 -16.63 24.28 -70.29
C ILE A 244 -16.78 23.64 -71.72
N MET A 245 -18.04 23.50 -72.18
CA MET A 245 -18.58 22.78 -73.35
C MET A 245 -19.65 23.70 -74.03
N GLU A 246 -19.85 23.74 -75.37
CA GLU A 246 -20.86 22.99 -76.18
C GLU A 246 -20.97 23.53 -77.65
N ILE A 247 -21.85 22.91 -78.49
CA ILE A 247 -22.55 23.41 -79.73
C ILE A 247 -22.08 22.86 -81.14
N PHE A 248 -22.94 22.96 -82.18
CA PHE A 248 -23.19 22.07 -83.36
C PHE A 248 -22.71 22.55 -84.79
N GLU A 249 -22.47 21.57 -85.70
CA GLU A 249 -22.82 21.35 -87.15
C GLU A 249 -23.48 22.44 -88.10
N PRO A 250 -23.61 22.28 -89.47
CA PRO A 250 -22.64 21.98 -90.59
C PRO A 250 -22.97 22.68 -91.99
N VAL A 251 -22.44 22.20 -93.17
CA VAL A 251 -23.05 22.11 -94.59
C VAL A 251 -22.24 22.58 -95.87
N MET A 252 -22.27 21.76 -96.97
CA MET A 252 -22.05 21.95 -98.48
C MET A 252 -20.63 22.11 -99.14
N LYS A 253 -20.35 21.83 -100.47
CA LYS A 253 -20.62 20.70 -101.47
C LYS A 253 -19.94 20.92 -102.89
N VAL A 254 -19.87 19.90 -103.80
CA VAL A 254 -19.67 19.92 -105.33
C VAL A 254 -18.20 20.03 -105.89
N ALA A 255 -17.71 19.47 -107.05
CA ALA A 255 -18.09 18.36 -108.00
C ALA A 255 -16.92 17.74 -108.88
N VAL A 256 -17.00 17.58 -110.25
CA VAL A 256 -16.33 16.54 -111.12
C VAL A 256 -16.14 16.93 -112.64
N ILE A 257 -15.16 16.37 -113.43
CA ILE A 257 -15.03 16.24 -114.95
C ILE A 257 -13.80 15.33 -115.35
N GLU A 258 -13.85 14.19 -116.09
CA GLU A 258 -13.88 13.81 -117.56
C GLU A 258 -12.47 13.51 -118.20
N GLU A 259 -12.21 12.90 -119.38
CA GLU A 259 -12.94 12.64 -120.66
C GLU A 259 -12.29 11.51 -121.55
N SER A 260 -12.96 10.99 -122.63
CA SER A 260 -12.45 10.73 -124.01
C SER A 260 -12.92 9.44 -124.75
N GLU A 261 -13.34 9.58 -126.03
CA GLU A 261 -13.51 8.53 -127.08
C GLU A 261 -13.19 9.14 -128.47
N GLU A 262 -12.43 8.51 -129.40
CA GLU A 262 -12.39 8.99 -130.80
C GLU A 262 -12.02 7.98 -131.93
N GLU A 263 -12.66 6.81 -132.02
CA GLU A 263 -12.68 6.00 -133.28
C GLU A 263 -13.81 6.42 -134.27
N ARG A 264 -14.30 7.65 -134.10
CA ARG A 264 -14.61 8.62 -135.17
C ARG A 264 -15.29 8.12 -136.46
N ASN A 265 -16.62 8.09 -136.45
CA ASN A 265 -17.53 8.42 -137.58
C ASN A 265 -16.95 8.23 -139.01
N ALA A 266 -16.67 6.98 -139.37
CA ALA A 266 -16.27 6.55 -140.71
C ALA A 266 -17.36 5.63 -141.30
N LYS A 267 -18.38 6.16 -142.01
CA LYS A 267 -18.46 7.55 -142.49
C LYS A 267 -19.87 8.10 -142.74
N TYR A 268 -20.58 8.28 -141.63
CA TYR A 268 -21.60 9.28 -141.31
C TYR A 268 -22.93 9.28 -142.10
N TRP A 269 -22.99 8.84 -143.36
CA TRP A 269 -24.23 8.87 -144.17
C TRP A 269 -24.60 7.54 -144.84
N ALA A 270 -24.31 6.41 -144.17
CA ALA A 270 -24.56 5.07 -144.67
C ALA A 270 -25.17 4.00 -143.69
N GLU A 271 -25.16 4.00 -142.35
CA GLU A 271 -25.31 5.01 -141.28
C GLU A 271 -26.65 5.77 -141.24
N ASN A 272 -27.55 5.58 -142.22
CA ASN A 272 -28.94 6.12 -142.16
C ASN A 272 -30.02 5.04 -141.85
N ASN A 273 -29.65 3.77 -141.73
CA ASN A 273 -30.59 2.64 -141.56
C ASN A 273 -30.92 2.33 -140.08
N GLU A 274 -30.04 2.69 -139.14
CA GLU A 274 -30.25 2.44 -137.69
C GLU A 274 -31.43 3.22 -137.09
N SER A 275 -31.75 4.41 -137.64
CA SER A 275 -32.88 5.23 -137.19
C SER A 275 -34.21 4.46 -137.25
N LEU A 276 -34.40 3.65 -138.29
CA LEU A 276 -35.62 2.85 -138.46
C LEU A 276 -35.71 1.71 -137.42
N LYS A 277 -34.58 1.05 -137.12
CA LYS A 277 -34.50 0.04 -136.05
C LYS A 277 -34.70 0.65 -134.67
N LYS A 278 -34.19 1.86 -134.40
CA LYS A 278 -34.42 2.61 -133.15
C LYS A 278 -35.91 2.87 -132.92
N CYS A 279 -36.67 3.30 -133.93
CA CYS A 279 -38.13 3.47 -133.78
C CYS A 279 -38.84 2.15 -133.41
N GLN A 280 -38.48 1.03 -134.05
CA GLN A 280 -39.07 -0.28 -133.73
C GLN A 280 -38.66 -0.81 -132.35
N SER A 281 -37.41 -0.61 -131.93
CA SER A 281 -36.93 -1.02 -130.62
C SER A 281 -37.56 -0.18 -129.51
N ILE A 282 -37.68 1.15 -129.67
CA ILE A 282 -38.39 2.05 -128.74
C ILE A 282 -39.85 1.62 -128.54
N ALA A 283 -40.58 1.27 -129.61
CA ALA A 283 -41.96 0.80 -129.50
C ALA A 283 -42.07 -0.52 -128.72
N ARG A 284 -41.21 -1.51 -129.03
CA ARG A 284 -41.14 -2.79 -128.30
C ARG A 284 -40.74 -2.59 -126.84
N THR A 285 -39.76 -1.73 -126.57
CA THR A 285 -39.32 -1.36 -125.21
C THR A 285 -40.42 -0.63 -124.44
N LYS A 286 -41.24 0.22 -125.06
CA LYS A 286 -42.39 0.88 -124.39
C LYS A 286 -43.45 -0.15 -123.96
N LEU A 287 -43.78 -1.12 -124.82
CA LEU A 287 -44.68 -2.23 -124.49
C LEU A 287 -44.12 -3.17 -123.41
N ALA A 288 -42.83 -3.52 -123.49
CA ALA A 288 -42.15 -4.33 -122.48
C ALA A 288 -42.08 -3.60 -121.12
N ARG A 289 -41.75 -2.29 -121.12
CA ARG A 289 -41.77 -1.46 -119.92
C ARG A 289 -43.18 -1.35 -119.33
N LYS A 290 -44.24 -1.23 -120.14
CA LYS A 290 -45.63 -1.25 -119.63
C LYS A 290 -45.93 -2.57 -118.89
N ARG A 291 -45.68 -3.74 -119.51
CA ARG A 291 -45.86 -5.05 -118.86
C ARG A 291 -45.00 -5.23 -117.60
N LEU A 292 -43.79 -4.69 -117.59
CA LEU A 292 -42.91 -4.71 -116.42
C LEU A 292 -43.44 -3.80 -115.28
N LEU A 293 -43.95 -2.61 -115.62
CA LEU A 293 -44.57 -1.69 -114.66
C LEU A 293 -45.87 -2.26 -114.08
N GLU A 294 -46.69 -2.94 -114.88
CA GLU A 294 -47.89 -3.66 -114.43
C GLU A 294 -47.54 -4.77 -113.44
N ARG A 295 -46.57 -5.65 -113.77
CA ARG A 295 -46.06 -6.66 -112.83
C ARG A 295 -45.45 -6.04 -111.57
N ARG A 296 -44.69 -4.95 -111.71
CA ARG A 296 -44.08 -4.25 -110.58
C ARG A 296 -45.15 -3.61 -109.69
N ALA A 297 -46.25 -3.08 -110.24
CA ALA A 297 -47.36 -2.56 -109.46
C ALA A 297 -48.02 -3.66 -108.62
N VAL A 298 -48.30 -4.84 -109.22
CA VAL A 298 -48.82 -6.00 -108.48
C VAL A 298 -47.88 -6.45 -107.37
N HIS A 299 -46.57 -6.54 -107.63
CA HIS A 299 -45.60 -6.88 -106.59
C HIS A 299 -45.53 -5.80 -105.49
N MET A 300 -45.54 -4.51 -105.85
CA MET A 300 -45.56 -3.39 -104.91
C MET A 300 -46.84 -3.35 -104.05
N SER A 301 -48.00 -3.80 -104.56
CA SER A 301 -49.21 -3.93 -103.73
C SER A 301 -49.13 -5.04 -102.69
N VAL A 302 -48.32 -6.07 -102.91
CA VAL A 302 -48.17 -7.22 -101.98
C VAL A 302 -47.04 -6.99 -100.95
N ILE A 303 -46.01 -6.20 -101.28
CA ILE A 303 -44.90 -5.89 -100.37
C ILE A 303 -45.35 -5.39 -98.97
N PRO A 304 -46.31 -4.47 -98.81
CA PRO A 304 -46.81 -4.04 -97.50
C PRO A 304 -47.41 -5.17 -96.66
N PHE A 305 -48.04 -6.17 -97.29
CA PHE A 305 -48.55 -7.35 -96.59
C PHE A 305 -47.40 -8.25 -96.11
N ILE A 306 -46.41 -8.52 -96.97
CA ILE A 306 -45.23 -9.33 -96.61
C ILE A 306 -44.44 -8.66 -95.48
N ILE A 307 -44.25 -7.34 -95.51
CA ILE A 307 -43.57 -6.60 -94.43
C ILE A 307 -44.36 -6.71 -93.12
N LYS A 308 -45.70 -6.57 -93.13
CA LYS A 308 -46.53 -6.76 -91.95
C LYS A 308 -46.42 -8.19 -91.40
N LEU A 309 -46.48 -9.21 -92.26
CA LEU A 309 -46.37 -10.62 -91.88
C LEU A 309 -44.98 -10.95 -91.29
N GLN A 310 -43.90 -10.44 -91.88
CA GLN A 310 -42.54 -10.60 -91.36
C GLN A 310 -42.35 -9.86 -90.02
N ALA A 311 -42.90 -8.65 -89.88
CA ALA A 311 -42.87 -7.90 -88.62
C ALA A 311 -43.64 -8.61 -87.50
N GLN A 312 -44.83 -9.14 -87.79
CA GLN A 312 -45.60 -9.96 -86.85
C GLN A 312 -44.85 -11.24 -86.47
N SER A 313 -44.25 -11.95 -87.44
CA SER A 313 -43.49 -13.18 -87.21
C SER A 313 -42.24 -12.94 -86.35
N ARG A 314 -41.46 -11.90 -86.65
CA ARG A 314 -40.32 -11.46 -85.83
C ARG A 314 -40.78 -11.04 -84.42
N GLY A 315 -41.88 -10.29 -84.32
CA GLY A 315 -42.48 -9.90 -83.05
C GLY A 315 -42.95 -11.08 -82.20
N TRP A 316 -43.51 -12.13 -82.82
CA TRP A 316 -43.90 -13.36 -82.14
C TRP A 316 -42.70 -14.18 -81.66
N LEU A 317 -41.64 -14.32 -82.47
CA LEU A 317 -40.40 -14.98 -82.07
C LEU A 317 -39.70 -14.26 -80.90
N VAL A 318 -39.65 -12.93 -80.93
CA VAL A 318 -39.10 -12.12 -79.84
C VAL A 318 -39.97 -12.21 -78.58
N LYS A 319 -41.30 -12.11 -78.69
CA LYS A 319 -42.22 -12.25 -77.54
C LYS A 319 -42.18 -13.65 -76.93
N THR A 320 -42.08 -14.71 -77.73
CA THR A 320 -42.00 -16.09 -77.21
C THR A 320 -40.67 -16.37 -76.51
N GLU A 321 -39.53 -15.92 -77.03
CA GLU A 321 -38.25 -16.05 -76.31
C GLU A 321 -38.19 -15.15 -75.07
N TRP A 322 -38.77 -13.94 -75.11
CA TRP A 322 -38.92 -13.10 -73.92
C TRP A 322 -39.75 -13.78 -72.83
N ASN A 323 -40.91 -14.35 -73.18
CA ASN A 323 -41.75 -15.08 -72.23
C ASN A 323 -41.02 -16.31 -71.66
N ARG A 324 -40.29 -17.08 -72.48
CA ARG A 324 -39.43 -18.17 -71.98
C ARG A 324 -38.34 -17.70 -71.02
N ARG A 325 -37.80 -16.49 -71.18
CA ARG A 325 -36.84 -15.89 -70.23
C ARG A 325 -37.55 -15.47 -68.94
N LEU A 326 -38.69 -14.80 -69.06
CA LEU A 326 -39.50 -14.37 -67.92
C LEU A 326 -39.96 -15.55 -67.06
N ASP A 327 -40.42 -16.65 -67.65
CA ASP A 327 -40.83 -17.85 -66.93
C ASP A 327 -39.65 -18.60 -66.29
N ARG A 328 -38.47 -18.59 -66.91
CA ARG A 328 -37.23 -19.07 -66.28
C ARG A 328 -36.90 -18.24 -65.03
N MET A 329 -37.03 -16.91 -65.10
CA MET A 329 -36.80 -16.02 -63.95
C MET A 329 -37.85 -16.23 -62.84
N LYS A 330 -39.14 -16.26 -63.17
CA LYS A 330 -40.25 -16.52 -62.21
C LYS A 330 -40.10 -17.86 -61.47
N LYS A 331 -39.63 -18.91 -62.16
CA LYS A 331 -39.35 -20.22 -61.54
C LYS A 331 -38.19 -20.15 -60.54
N LEU A 332 -37.19 -19.31 -60.78
CA LEU A 332 -36.05 -19.08 -59.87
C LEU A 332 -36.38 -18.10 -58.73
N GLU A 333 -37.37 -17.22 -58.92
CA GLU A 333 -37.74 -16.14 -58.00
C GLU A 333 -38.00 -16.61 -56.56
N ARG A 334 -38.81 -17.65 -56.38
CA ARG A 334 -39.12 -18.20 -55.04
C ARG A 334 -37.86 -18.70 -54.31
N TRP A 335 -36.97 -19.40 -55.03
CA TRP A 335 -35.70 -19.88 -54.49
C TRP A 335 -34.74 -18.71 -54.18
N ALA A 336 -34.68 -17.72 -55.06
CA ALA A 336 -33.87 -16.52 -54.85
C ALA A 336 -34.33 -15.71 -53.63
N ILE A 337 -35.65 -15.55 -53.43
CA ILE A 337 -36.22 -14.90 -52.24
C ILE A 337 -35.90 -15.70 -50.98
N GLN A 338 -36.05 -17.03 -50.98
CA GLN A 338 -35.69 -17.89 -49.85
C GLN A 338 -34.19 -17.80 -49.52
N LEU A 339 -33.32 -17.86 -50.52
CA LEU A 339 -31.87 -17.71 -50.34
C LEU A 339 -31.50 -16.31 -49.81
N GLN A 340 -32.10 -15.25 -50.35
CA GLN A 340 -31.92 -13.89 -49.84
C GLN A 340 -32.41 -13.74 -48.40
N ALA A 341 -33.55 -14.33 -48.03
CA ALA A 341 -34.05 -14.32 -46.66
C ALA A 341 -33.11 -15.05 -45.70
N LEU A 342 -32.60 -16.22 -46.08
CA LEU A 342 -31.60 -16.97 -45.31
C LEU A 342 -30.29 -16.20 -45.15
N ILE A 343 -29.79 -15.55 -46.22
CA ILE A 343 -28.60 -14.70 -46.18
C ILE A 343 -28.83 -13.49 -45.27
N ARG A 344 -29.95 -12.77 -45.41
CA ARG A 344 -30.31 -11.62 -44.54
C ARG A 344 -30.41 -12.05 -43.07
N ALA A 345 -31.07 -13.17 -42.78
CA ALA A 345 -31.17 -13.72 -41.42
C ALA A 345 -29.81 -14.14 -40.87
N LYS A 346 -28.93 -14.74 -41.68
CA LYS A 346 -27.56 -15.09 -41.27
C LYS A 346 -26.70 -13.85 -41.01
N LEU A 347 -26.81 -12.82 -41.85
CA LEU A 347 -26.13 -11.53 -41.64
C LEU A 347 -26.63 -10.82 -40.38
N ALA A 348 -27.94 -10.82 -40.11
CA ALA A 348 -28.52 -10.22 -38.90
C ALA A 348 -28.07 -10.97 -37.63
N ARG A 349 -28.11 -12.32 -37.63
CA ARG A 349 -27.64 -13.16 -36.52
C ARG A 349 -26.13 -13.04 -36.29
N ASN A 350 -25.34 -12.88 -37.36
CA ASN A 350 -23.93 -12.54 -37.24
C ASN A 350 -23.78 -11.19 -36.55
N ARG A 351 -24.31 -10.08 -37.11
CA ARG A 351 -24.22 -8.73 -36.50
C ARG A 351 -24.63 -8.68 -35.02
N PHE A 352 -25.66 -9.43 -34.62
CA PHE A 352 -26.04 -9.54 -33.21
C PHE A 352 -24.97 -10.26 -32.37
N ARG A 353 -24.47 -11.40 -32.85
CA ARG A 353 -23.36 -12.12 -32.20
C ARG A 353 -22.08 -11.28 -32.17
N ASP A 354 -21.71 -10.62 -33.26
CA ASP A 354 -20.53 -9.78 -33.38
C ASP A 354 -20.60 -8.61 -32.35
N ARG A 355 -21.80 -8.05 -32.13
CA ARG A 355 -22.08 -7.06 -31.06
C ARG A 355 -22.07 -7.66 -29.65
N GLN A 356 -22.51 -8.90 -29.47
CA GLN A 356 -22.47 -9.60 -28.17
C GLN A 356 -21.03 -9.98 -27.79
N ASP A 357 -20.27 -10.54 -28.74
CA ASP A 357 -18.82 -10.78 -28.66
C ASP A 357 -18.07 -9.48 -28.33
N TYR A 358 -18.42 -8.37 -28.98
CA TYR A 358 -17.87 -7.05 -28.71
C TYR A 358 -18.08 -6.62 -27.25
N PHE A 359 -19.31 -6.71 -26.73
CA PHE A 359 -19.57 -6.40 -25.32
C PHE A 359 -18.84 -7.37 -24.37
N GLN A 360 -18.81 -8.68 -24.70
CA GLN A 360 -18.16 -9.69 -23.86
C GLN A 360 -16.63 -9.49 -23.78
N ARG A 361 -15.97 -9.11 -24.89
CA ARG A 361 -14.51 -8.82 -24.92
C ARG A 361 -14.14 -7.53 -24.20
N ASN A 362 -15.10 -6.64 -23.94
CA ASN A 362 -14.87 -5.31 -23.39
C ASN A 362 -15.59 -5.08 -22.05
N ILE A 363 -16.20 -6.12 -21.49
CA ILE A 363 -16.81 -6.08 -20.15
C ILE A 363 -15.78 -5.66 -19.09
N ASP A 364 -14.51 -6.08 -19.23
CA ASP A 364 -13.40 -5.66 -18.37
C ASP A 364 -13.11 -4.16 -18.44
N LYS A 365 -13.32 -3.51 -19.59
CA LYS A 365 -13.20 -2.04 -19.73
C LYS A 365 -14.35 -1.37 -18.99
N VAL A 366 -15.58 -1.88 -19.14
CA VAL A 366 -16.76 -1.36 -18.44
C VAL A 366 -16.62 -1.54 -16.93
N ILE A 367 -16.15 -2.70 -16.46
CA ILE A 367 -15.87 -2.98 -15.05
C ILE A 367 -14.79 -2.03 -14.51
N LYS A 368 -13.72 -1.75 -15.27
CA LYS A 368 -12.69 -0.75 -14.87
C LYS A 368 -13.23 0.66 -14.80
N ILE A 369 -14.07 1.08 -15.76
CA ILE A 369 -14.72 2.41 -15.73
C ILE A 369 -15.69 2.49 -14.54
N GLN A 370 -16.47 1.43 -14.27
CA GLN A 370 -17.35 1.34 -13.11
C GLN A 370 -16.57 1.31 -11.78
N SER A 371 -15.41 0.65 -11.70
CA SER A 371 -14.60 0.63 -10.49
C SER A 371 -13.92 1.97 -10.24
N ILE A 372 -13.48 2.68 -11.29
CA ILE A 372 -12.98 4.07 -11.17
C ILE A 372 -14.12 5.01 -10.77
N TYR A 373 -15.31 4.87 -11.36
CA TYR A 373 -16.48 5.68 -10.98
C TYR A 373 -16.89 5.43 -9.53
N ARG A 374 -16.99 4.17 -9.08
CA ARG A 374 -17.26 3.80 -7.68
C ARG A 374 -16.17 4.35 -6.76
N ALA A 375 -14.90 4.02 -6.98
CA ALA A 375 -13.80 4.52 -6.15
C ALA A 375 -13.74 6.06 -6.08
N LYS A 376 -14.11 6.78 -7.14
CA LYS A 376 -14.26 8.24 -7.08
C LYS A 376 -15.50 8.66 -6.29
N HIS A 377 -16.68 8.12 -6.60
CA HIS A 377 -17.94 8.42 -5.93
C HIS A 377 -17.86 8.17 -4.42
N ASP A 378 -17.34 6.99 -4.06
CA ASP A 378 -17.20 6.53 -2.68
C ASP A 378 -16.08 7.31 -1.97
N GLY A 379 -15.01 7.71 -2.69
CA GLY A 379 -13.96 8.60 -2.19
C GLY A 379 -14.42 10.05 -1.99
N ASP A 380 -15.26 10.59 -2.87
CA ASP A 380 -15.88 11.92 -2.73
C ASP A 380 -16.93 11.91 -1.61
N ALA A 381 -17.66 10.80 -1.43
CA ALA A 381 -18.54 10.58 -0.28
C ALA A 381 -17.75 10.49 1.03
N TYR A 382 -16.63 9.75 1.07
CA TYR A 382 -15.74 9.67 2.24
C TYR A 382 -15.12 11.03 2.60
N ARG A 383 -14.68 11.82 1.60
CA ARG A 383 -14.27 13.22 1.82
C ARG A 383 -15.40 14.08 2.39
N SER A 384 -16.61 13.91 1.89
CA SER A 384 -17.78 14.64 2.42
C SER A 384 -18.11 14.27 3.86
N LEU A 385 -17.78 13.05 4.32
CA LEU A 385 -17.94 12.63 5.71
C LEU A 385 -16.80 13.13 6.62
N THR A 386 -15.57 13.16 6.12
CA THR A 386 -14.36 13.47 6.92
C THR A 386 -13.96 14.96 6.93
N LEU A 387 -14.35 15.73 5.91
CA LEU A 387 -13.99 17.15 5.74
C LEU A 387 -15.20 18.07 5.57
N GLY A 388 -16.42 17.52 5.50
CA GLY A 388 -17.65 18.27 5.30
C GLY A 388 -18.42 18.47 6.60
N ASN A 389 -18.60 19.73 7.01
CA ASN A 389 -19.36 20.07 8.24
C ASN A 389 -20.85 19.64 8.19
N ASN A 390 -21.39 19.35 7.00
CA ASN A 390 -22.75 18.85 6.78
C ASN A 390 -22.74 17.78 5.65
N PRO A 391 -22.43 16.51 5.96
CA PRO A 391 -22.49 15.44 4.97
C PRO A 391 -23.95 15.13 4.55
N PRO A 392 -24.21 14.74 3.29
CA PRO A 392 -25.53 14.28 2.87
C PRO A 392 -25.98 13.03 3.64
N VAL A 393 -27.27 12.94 3.97
CA VAL A 393 -27.84 11.81 4.73
C VAL A 393 -27.58 10.45 4.06
N GLY A 394 -27.61 10.39 2.72
CA GLY A 394 -27.23 9.20 1.96
C GLY A 394 -25.75 8.80 2.10
N THR A 395 -24.85 9.78 2.20
CA THR A 395 -23.42 9.55 2.48
C THR A 395 -23.23 8.96 3.86
N ILE A 396 -23.88 9.55 4.88
CA ILE A 396 -23.83 9.04 6.26
C ILE A 396 -24.38 7.62 6.31
N LYS A 397 -25.51 7.32 5.63
CA LYS A 397 -26.10 5.98 5.63
C LYS A 397 -25.21 4.93 4.94
N ASN A 398 -24.47 5.29 3.88
CA ASN A 398 -23.53 4.37 3.23
C ASN A 398 -22.39 3.94 4.19
N PHE A 399 -21.92 4.86 5.03
CA PHE A 399 -20.83 4.62 5.99
C PHE A 399 -21.32 4.40 7.43
N ILE A 400 -22.62 4.14 7.65
CA ILE A 400 -23.16 4.01 9.02
C ILE A 400 -22.55 2.82 9.78
N HIS A 401 -22.12 1.78 9.06
CA HIS A 401 -21.37 0.64 9.60
C HIS A 401 -19.94 0.98 10.08
N LEU A 402 -19.44 2.20 9.80
CA LEU A 402 -18.19 2.77 10.33
C LEU A 402 -18.47 3.85 11.40
N LEU A 403 -19.73 4.02 11.79
CA LEU A 403 -20.22 4.91 12.85
C LEU A 403 -20.99 4.11 13.93
N ASP A 404 -21.01 2.79 13.78
CA ASP A 404 -21.53 1.80 14.72
C ASP A 404 -20.32 1.25 15.49
N ASP A 405 -20.35 1.21 16.82
CA ASP A 405 -19.31 0.54 17.63
C ASP A 405 -19.26 -0.97 17.27
N SER A 406 -18.34 -1.37 16.38
CA SER A 406 -18.32 -2.73 15.84
C SER A 406 -17.46 -3.69 16.67
N ASP A 407 -17.68 -5.00 16.51
CA ASP A 407 -16.81 -6.01 17.12
C ASP A 407 -15.35 -5.95 16.59
N PHE A 408 -15.14 -5.33 15.43
CA PHE A 408 -13.81 -5.09 14.87
C PHE A 408 -13.11 -3.94 15.62
N ASP A 409 -13.78 -2.79 15.81
CA ASP A 409 -13.28 -1.70 16.65
C ASP A 409 -13.04 -2.21 18.08
N PHE A 410 -13.90 -3.13 18.56
CA PHE A 410 -13.78 -3.72 19.89
C PHE A 410 -12.49 -4.53 20.08
N GLU A 411 -12.08 -5.33 19.09
CA GLU A 411 -10.83 -6.11 19.11
C GLU A 411 -9.60 -5.23 18.79
N GLU A 412 -9.69 -4.27 17.85
CA GLU A 412 -8.58 -3.32 17.58
C GLU A 412 -8.28 -2.44 18.80
N GLU A 413 -9.29 -1.96 19.52
CA GLU A 413 -9.12 -1.25 20.79
C GLU A 413 -8.55 -2.16 21.90
N ILE A 414 -8.87 -3.47 21.90
CA ILE A 414 -8.24 -4.44 22.81
C ILE A 414 -6.78 -4.69 22.43
N GLU A 415 -6.41 -4.77 21.15
CA GLU A 415 -5.01 -4.88 20.72
C GLU A 415 -4.24 -3.59 21.05
N LEU A 416 -4.84 -2.43 20.83
CA LEU A 416 -4.27 -1.12 21.19
C LEU A 416 -4.00 -1.04 22.70
N GLU A 417 -4.93 -1.48 23.56
CA GLU A 417 -4.73 -1.45 25.01
C GLU A 417 -3.74 -2.53 25.49
N ARG A 418 -3.69 -3.72 24.86
CA ARG A 418 -2.64 -4.73 25.07
C ARG A 418 -1.24 -4.15 24.73
N LEU A 419 -1.12 -3.45 23.60
CA LEU A 419 0.11 -2.78 23.18
C LEU A 419 0.48 -1.63 24.14
N ARG A 420 -0.49 -0.83 24.56
CA ARG A 420 -0.33 0.25 25.54
C ARG A 420 0.19 -0.28 26.89
N GLN A 421 -0.36 -1.39 27.39
CA GLN A 421 0.15 -2.08 28.58
C GLN A 421 1.62 -2.49 28.40
N ALA A 422 1.96 -3.13 27.27
CA ALA A 422 3.33 -3.53 26.98
C ALA A 422 4.29 -2.34 26.88
N VAL A 423 3.85 -1.20 26.32
CA VAL A 423 4.64 0.04 26.26
C VAL A 423 4.83 0.65 27.65
N ILE A 424 3.79 0.72 28.49
CA ILE A 424 3.89 1.23 29.87
C ILE A 424 4.87 0.36 30.68
N GLN A 425 4.77 -0.98 30.56
CA GLN A 425 5.71 -1.90 31.18
C GLN A 425 7.16 -1.63 30.70
N LYS A 426 7.38 -1.45 29.39
CA LYS A 426 8.72 -1.15 28.84
C LYS A 426 9.26 0.21 29.27
N ILE A 427 8.42 1.22 29.44
CA ILE A 427 8.81 2.52 30.01
C ILE A 427 9.21 2.35 31.47
N ARG A 428 8.46 1.58 32.26
CA ARG A 428 8.80 1.30 33.67
C ARG A 428 10.10 0.49 33.80
N GLU A 429 10.31 -0.53 32.97
CA GLU A 429 11.57 -1.27 32.88
C GLU A 429 12.75 -0.36 32.50
N ASN A 430 12.58 0.50 31.49
CA ASN A 430 13.60 1.47 31.08
C ASN A 430 13.91 2.50 32.17
N ASN A 431 12.88 3.05 32.84
CA ASN A 431 13.06 4.00 33.94
C ASN A 431 13.81 3.35 35.13
N GLN A 432 13.56 2.07 35.44
CA GLN A 432 14.32 1.34 36.45
C GLN A 432 15.79 1.13 36.02
N MET A 433 16.03 0.88 34.73
CA MET A 433 17.39 0.79 34.18
C MET A 433 18.11 2.16 34.17
N GLU A 434 17.42 3.26 33.85
CA GLU A 434 17.94 4.63 33.99
C GLU A 434 18.29 4.93 35.46
N ASP A 435 17.41 4.64 36.43
CA ASP A 435 17.70 4.85 37.86
C ASP A 435 18.83 3.92 38.38
N HIS A 436 19.01 2.74 37.78
CA HIS A 436 20.16 1.87 38.05
C HIS A 436 21.47 2.39 37.43
N LEU A 437 21.43 2.97 36.22
CA LEU A 437 22.58 3.64 35.60
C LEU A 437 22.97 4.89 36.37
N ASN A 438 22.01 5.77 36.72
CA ASN A 438 22.24 6.93 37.60
C ASN A 438 22.86 6.51 38.95
N GLN A 439 22.41 5.39 39.53
CA GLN A 439 23.03 4.82 40.73
C GLN A 439 24.42 4.22 40.49
N LEU A 440 24.79 3.82 39.28
CA LEU A 440 26.15 3.41 38.94
C LEU A 440 27.02 4.65 38.70
N ASP A 441 26.52 5.67 38.02
CA ASP A 441 27.24 6.93 37.77
C ASP A 441 27.51 7.70 39.06
N ILE A 442 26.55 7.73 40.01
CA ILE A 442 26.80 8.26 41.36
C ILE A 442 27.89 7.44 42.08
N LYS A 443 27.91 6.11 41.93
CA LYS A 443 28.99 5.27 42.50
C LYS A 443 30.33 5.49 41.78
N ILE A 444 30.34 5.71 40.48
CA ILE A 444 31.54 5.98 39.68
C ILE A 444 32.10 7.37 40.03
N ALA A 445 31.24 8.39 40.14
CA ALA A 445 31.63 9.72 40.62
C ALA A 445 32.17 9.67 42.05
N LEU A 446 31.53 8.90 42.95
CA LEU A 446 32.05 8.64 44.29
C LEU A 446 33.37 7.85 44.27
N LEU A 447 33.56 6.87 43.38
CA LEU A 447 34.81 6.12 43.24
C LEU A 447 35.94 6.96 42.60
N ILE A 448 35.61 7.92 41.75
CA ILE A 448 36.56 8.91 41.19
C ILE A 448 36.94 9.94 42.26
N LYS A 449 35.98 10.40 43.08
CA LYS A 449 36.22 11.33 44.19
C LYS A 449 36.96 10.67 45.36
N ASN A 450 36.65 9.41 45.67
CA ASN A 450 37.28 8.61 46.72
C ASN A 450 38.54 7.86 46.22
N LYS A 451 38.96 8.06 44.96
CA LYS A 451 40.18 7.45 44.39
C LYS A 451 41.47 7.91 45.09
N ILE A 452 41.35 8.88 46.00
CA ILE A 452 42.41 9.43 46.86
C ILE A 452 42.60 8.60 48.15
N THR A 453 41.59 7.84 48.60
CA THR A 453 41.65 6.99 49.81
C THR A 453 40.84 5.71 49.60
N LEU A 454 41.52 4.60 49.31
CA LEU A 454 40.90 3.38 48.75
C LEU A 454 40.41 2.38 49.82
N ASP A 455 40.87 2.49 51.06
CA ASP A 455 40.88 1.37 52.01
C ASP A 455 39.51 1.04 52.65
N GLU A 456 38.63 2.02 52.86
CA GLU A 456 37.33 1.78 53.50
C GLU A 456 36.31 1.04 52.61
N VAL A 457 36.44 1.17 51.28
CA VAL A 457 35.42 0.68 50.33
C VAL A 457 35.34 -0.85 50.32
N ILE A 458 36.45 -1.53 50.59
CA ILE A 458 36.55 -3.00 50.57
C ILE A 458 35.70 -3.63 51.72
N ALA A 459 35.55 -2.94 52.85
CA ALA A 459 34.76 -3.43 53.99
C ALA A 459 33.24 -3.50 53.70
N VAL A 460 32.73 -2.63 52.82
CA VAL A 460 31.29 -2.50 52.53
C VAL A 460 30.81 -3.60 51.58
N ALA A 461 31.63 -3.99 50.60
CA ALA A 461 31.26 -4.92 49.53
C ALA A 461 30.78 -6.30 50.04
N ASN A 462 31.33 -6.80 51.15
CA ASN A 462 31.10 -8.16 51.62
C ASN A 462 29.82 -8.37 52.44
N ARG A 463 29.05 -7.31 52.76
CA ARG A 463 27.85 -7.43 53.65
C ARG A 463 26.54 -7.81 52.95
N LYS A 464 26.48 -7.97 51.61
CA LYS A 464 25.22 -8.16 50.85
C LYS A 464 25.04 -9.51 50.12
N LYS A 465 25.62 -10.61 50.62
CA LYS A 465 25.40 -11.98 50.10
C LYS A 465 25.05 -13.04 51.17
N ARG A 466 23.99 -12.80 51.96
CA ARG A 466 23.31 -13.86 52.74
C ARG A 466 21.85 -13.46 52.97
N GLY A 467 20.90 -14.38 52.69
CA GLY A 467 19.46 -14.16 52.93
C GLY A 467 18.55 -14.06 51.70
N LYS A 468 18.47 -15.10 50.86
CA LYS A 468 17.26 -15.39 50.04
C LYS A 468 17.15 -16.88 49.68
N ARG A 469 16.73 -17.70 50.64
CA ARG A 469 16.18 -19.06 50.48
C ARG A 469 15.14 -19.29 51.59
N LEU A 470 14.14 -20.14 51.29
CA LEU A 470 13.05 -20.56 52.17
C LEU A 470 11.89 -19.56 52.37
N SER A 471 11.13 -19.28 51.30
CA SER A 471 9.76 -18.75 51.37
C SER A 471 8.99 -19.05 50.06
N GLN A 472 8.79 -20.33 49.75
CA GLN A 472 8.04 -20.81 48.56
C GLN A 472 7.03 -21.92 48.93
N LEU A 473 6.19 -21.63 49.91
CA LEU A 473 4.97 -22.36 50.28
C LEU A 473 4.01 -21.29 50.83
N ASN A 474 2.73 -21.35 50.47
CA ASN A 474 1.68 -20.34 50.64
C ASN A 474 1.71 -19.20 49.59
N SER A 475 0.90 -19.35 48.53
CA SER A 475 0.65 -18.33 47.50
C SER A 475 -0.76 -18.50 46.92
N SER A 476 -1.78 -18.06 47.66
CA SER A 476 -3.20 -18.20 47.29
C SER A 476 -4.09 -17.00 47.64
N HIS A 477 -3.58 -16.02 48.38
CA HIS A 477 -4.28 -14.77 48.69
C HIS A 477 -3.39 -13.58 48.35
N GLY A 478 -3.96 -12.61 47.64
CA GLY A 478 -3.36 -11.32 47.33
C GLY A 478 -4.38 -10.20 47.61
N PRO A 479 -3.95 -8.92 47.65
CA PRO A 479 -4.76 -7.81 48.15
C PRO A 479 -6.11 -7.63 47.45
N PHE A 480 -6.18 -7.97 46.16
CA PHE A 480 -7.39 -7.89 45.35
C PHE A 480 -7.78 -9.30 44.85
N SER A 481 -8.03 -10.22 45.79
CA SER A 481 -8.43 -11.59 45.42
C SER A 481 -9.82 -11.56 44.78
N SER A 482 -9.97 -12.16 43.60
CA SER A 482 -11.15 -12.01 42.74
C SER A 482 -12.46 -12.61 43.28
N LEU A 483 -12.46 -13.13 44.51
CA LEU A 483 -13.54 -13.91 45.11
C LEU A 483 -14.35 -13.14 46.15
N ASP A 484 -13.83 -12.04 46.70
CA ASP A 484 -14.45 -11.32 47.82
C ASP A 484 -15.17 -10.04 47.38
N LYS A 485 -16.42 -9.86 47.84
CA LYS A 485 -17.31 -8.73 47.52
C LYS A 485 -16.75 -7.40 48.05
N GLU A 486 -16.17 -7.40 49.24
CA GLU A 486 -15.63 -6.19 49.86
C GLU A 486 -14.40 -5.68 49.10
N SER A 487 -13.50 -6.60 48.73
CA SER A 487 -12.32 -6.28 47.91
C SER A 487 -12.66 -5.69 46.53
N ARG A 488 -13.76 -6.14 45.90
CA ARG A 488 -14.26 -5.58 44.63
C ARG A 488 -14.81 -4.18 44.81
N HIS A 489 -15.66 -3.96 45.83
CA HIS A 489 -16.21 -2.64 46.09
C HIS A 489 -15.13 -1.60 46.43
N ARG A 490 -14.12 -2.01 47.20
CA ARG A 490 -12.95 -1.17 47.47
C ARG A 490 -12.16 -0.81 46.21
N LEU A 491 -12.08 -1.72 45.23
CA LEU A 491 -11.44 -1.48 43.94
C LEU A 491 -12.29 -0.55 43.04
N GLU A 492 -13.62 -0.63 43.07
CA GLU A 492 -14.53 0.33 42.43
C GLU A 492 -14.32 1.75 42.99
N LEU A 493 -14.21 1.91 44.31
CA LEU A 493 -13.95 3.20 44.95
C LEU A 493 -12.57 3.76 44.58
N TYR A 494 -11.53 2.92 44.46
CA TYR A 494 -10.23 3.36 43.95
C TYR A 494 -10.27 3.77 42.47
N GLN A 495 -11.07 3.09 41.63
CA GLN A 495 -11.30 3.51 40.24
C GLN A 495 -11.93 4.91 40.17
N GLN A 496 -12.86 5.22 41.09
CA GLN A 496 -13.49 6.54 41.19
C GLN A 496 -12.53 7.62 41.71
N LEU A 497 -11.71 7.28 42.71
CA LEU A 497 -10.66 8.17 43.23
C LEU A 497 -9.68 8.60 42.13
N PHE A 498 -9.13 7.63 41.38
CA PHE A 498 -8.17 7.96 40.32
C PHE A 498 -8.83 8.62 39.10
N TYR A 499 -10.09 8.32 38.78
CA TYR A 499 -10.85 9.09 37.77
C TYR A 499 -10.94 10.58 38.15
N LEU A 500 -11.27 10.87 39.42
CA LEU A 500 -11.40 12.22 39.93
C LEU A 500 -10.05 12.98 39.90
N LEU A 501 -8.97 12.34 40.35
CA LEU A 501 -7.62 12.93 40.32
C LEU A 501 -7.11 13.18 38.89
N GLN A 502 -7.54 12.38 37.92
CA GLN A 502 -7.17 12.55 36.51
C GLN A 502 -7.99 13.67 35.83
N THR A 503 -9.25 13.86 36.22
CA THR A 503 -10.17 14.83 35.58
C THR A 503 -10.22 16.19 36.27
N GLN A 504 -9.95 16.28 37.58
CA GLN A 504 -9.94 17.54 38.33
C GLN A 504 -8.51 17.90 38.79
N PRO A 505 -7.77 18.72 38.01
CA PRO A 505 -6.36 19.01 38.28
C PRO A 505 -6.12 19.84 39.56
N SER A 506 -7.16 20.46 40.12
CA SER A 506 -7.12 21.22 41.38
C SER A 506 -6.54 20.43 42.55
N TYR A 507 -6.92 19.16 42.70
CA TYR A 507 -6.48 18.33 43.82
C TYR A 507 -4.97 18.03 43.76
N LEU A 508 -4.47 17.67 42.56
CA LEU A 508 -3.05 17.38 42.35
C LEU A 508 -2.19 18.67 42.37
N ALA A 509 -2.69 19.78 41.83
CA ALA A 509 -2.03 21.08 41.92
C ALA A 509 -1.80 21.51 43.38
N ARG A 510 -2.82 21.38 44.24
CA ARG A 510 -2.71 21.63 45.68
C ARG A 510 -1.73 20.68 46.36
N LEU A 511 -1.80 19.39 46.05
CA LEU A 511 -0.84 18.40 46.57
C LEU A 511 0.59 18.80 46.23
N PHE A 512 0.87 19.18 44.98
CA PHE A 512 2.20 19.64 44.53
C PHE A 512 2.69 20.86 45.31
N PHE A 513 1.83 21.87 45.47
CA PHE A 513 2.13 23.07 46.25
C PHE A 513 2.44 22.76 47.72
N ILE A 514 1.64 21.92 48.38
CA ILE A 514 1.87 21.47 49.76
C ILE A 514 3.19 20.67 49.87
N MET A 515 3.48 19.83 48.87
CA MET A 515 4.72 19.06 48.78
C MET A 515 5.96 19.92 48.53
N ASN A 516 5.80 21.11 47.94
CA ASN A 516 6.88 22.09 47.79
C ASN A 516 7.07 22.89 49.10
N LYS A 517 5.99 23.42 49.67
CA LYS A 517 5.96 24.28 50.86
C LYS A 517 6.36 23.56 52.17
N THR A 518 6.27 22.23 52.23
CA THR A 518 6.63 21.44 53.41
C THR A 518 7.71 20.39 53.12
N ARG A 519 8.47 19.98 54.15
CA ARG A 519 9.61 19.04 54.02
C ARG A 519 9.16 17.58 53.82
N PHE A 520 8.54 17.29 52.67
CA PHE A 520 8.28 15.91 52.25
C PHE A 520 9.59 15.15 51.96
N PRO A 521 9.69 13.84 52.32
CA PRO A 521 10.81 13.00 51.91
C PRO A 521 10.91 12.91 50.37
N GLU A 522 12.12 12.99 49.82
CA GLU A 522 12.33 12.94 48.36
C GLU A 522 11.85 11.61 47.74
N LYS A 523 11.81 10.52 48.53
CA LYS A 523 11.17 9.25 48.14
C LYS A 523 9.68 9.41 47.86
N SER A 524 8.96 10.15 48.69
CA SER A 524 7.53 10.44 48.52
C SER A 524 7.30 11.38 47.33
N LYS A 525 8.22 12.32 47.08
CA LYS A 525 8.20 13.16 45.87
C LYS A 525 8.36 12.31 44.59
N LYS A 526 9.35 11.41 44.54
CA LYS A 526 9.52 10.43 43.45
C LYS A 526 8.34 9.47 43.30
N LEU A 527 7.66 9.09 44.39
CA LEU A 527 6.46 8.24 44.34
C LEU A 527 5.30 8.97 43.64
N VAL A 528 4.97 10.17 44.08
CA VAL A 528 3.90 10.99 43.44
C VAL A 528 4.26 11.31 41.99
N GLU A 529 5.53 11.58 41.69
CA GLU A 529 6.04 11.76 40.33
C GLU A 529 5.74 10.55 39.42
N GLY A 530 6.11 9.34 39.86
CA GLY A 530 5.81 8.09 39.14
C GLY A 530 4.32 7.80 39.01
N VAL A 531 3.54 8.05 40.07
CA VAL A 531 2.08 7.85 40.06
C VAL A 531 1.39 8.83 39.11
N VAL A 532 1.77 10.10 39.09
CA VAL A 532 1.20 11.10 38.17
C VAL A 532 1.54 10.76 36.72
N LEU A 533 2.80 10.42 36.42
CA LEU A 533 3.18 9.99 35.07
C LEU A 533 2.41 8.73 34.62
N THR A 534 2.08 7.84 35.56
CA THR A 534 1.26 6.64 35.30
C THR A 534 -0.22 6.97 35.12
N LEU A 535 -0.77 7.86 35.96
CA LEU A 535 -2.16 8.31 35.91
C LEU A 535 -2.48 9.05 34.61
N PHE A 536 -1.52 9.75 34.02
CA PHE A 536 -1.64 10.40 32.71
C PHE A 536 -0.95 9.62 31.58
N GLY A 537 -0.73 8.30 31.74
CA GLY A 537 -0.32 7.40 30.66
C GLY A 537 0.97 7.82 29.92
N TYR A 538 1.90 8.47 30.62
CA TYR A 538 3.10 9.12 30.05
C TYR A 538 2.79 10.06 28.86
N ALA A 539 1.61 10.70 28.87
CA ALA A 539 1.09 11.60 27.83
C ALA A 539 1.05 11.00 26.41
N GLN A 540 0.88 9.68 26.28
CA GLN A 540 0.84 9.01 24.98
C GLN A 540 -0.45 9.22 24.21
N ASN A 541 -1.58 9.31 24.92
CA ASN A 541 -2.90 9.54 24.34
C ASN A 541 -3.22 11.04 24.40
N ASN A 542 -3.73 11.62 23.30
CA ASN A 542 -4.14 13.03 23.21
C ASN A 542 -5.03 13.48 24.39
N ARG A 543 -5.90 12.60 24.92
CA ARG A 543 -6.71 12.88 26.12
C ARG A 543 -5.85 13.12 27.36
N GLU A 544 -4.88 12.24 27.59
CA GLU A 544 -4.09 12.22 28.82
C GLU A 544 -3.00 13.28 28.78
N GLU A 545 -2.48 13.57 27.58
CA GLU A 545 -1.67 14.74 27.29
C GLU A 545 -2.44 16.05 27.54
N TYR A 546 -3.68 16.18 27.05
CA TYR A 546 -4.55 17.32 27.35
C TYR A 546 -4.76 17.50 28.85
N LEU A 547 -5.15 16.45 29.58
CA LEU A 547 -5.39 16.53 31.03
C LEU A 547 -4.10 16.83 31.82
N LEU A 548 -2.94 16.29 31.41
CA LEU A 548 -1.65 16.61 32.00
C LEU A 548 -1.23 18.07 31.75
N LEU A 549 -1.48 18.60 30.55
CA LEU A 549 -1.24 20.02 30.23
C LEU A 549 -2.17 20.95 31.03
N LYS A 550 -3.43 20.55 31.28
CA LYS A 550 -4.33 21.26 32.22
C LYS A 550 -3.87 21.15 33.67
N LEU A 551 -3.29 20.01 34.08
CA LEU A 551 -2.64 19.89 35.40
C LEU A 551 -1.43 20.81 35.53
N PHE A 552 -0.57 20.91 34.51
CA PHE A 552 0.55 21.87 34.52
C PHE A 552 0.06 23.31 34.57
N GLN A 553 -0.98 23.67 33.80
CA GLN A 553 -1.61 25.00 33.83
C GLN A 553 -2.12 25.35 35.24
N LYS A 554 -2.93 24.48 35.86
CA LYS A 554 -3.46 24.77 37.22
C LYS A 554 -2.37 24.72 38.30
N SER A 555 -1.36 23.86 38.17
CA SER A 555 -0.21 23.82 39.08
C SER A 555 0.65 25.08 39.01
N MET A 556 0.86 25.64 37.81
CA MET A 556 1.53 26.92 37.65
C MET A 556 0.78 28.05 38.35
N ILE A 557 -0.56 28.09 38.22
CA ILE A 557 -1.39 29.10 38.90
C ILE A 557 -1.30 28.96 40.43
N GLU A 558 -1.52 27.76 40.98
CA GLU A 558 -1.52 27.54 42.44
C GLU A 558 -0.16 27.85 43.10
N GLU A 559 0.97 27.53 42.43
CA GLU A 559 2.30 27.88 42.94
C GLU A 559 2.61 29.39 42.76
N LEU A 560 2.18 30.03 41.67
CA LEU A 560 2.38 31.47 41.43
C LEU A 560 1.56 32.38 42.36
N GLU A 561 0.44 31.92 42.92
CA GLU A 561 -0.32 32.68 43.92
C GLU A 561 0.55 33.10 45.12
N ASN A 562 1.52 32.26 45.53
CA ASN A 562 2.35 32.42 46.72
C ASN A 562 3.79 32.91 46.44
N ILE A 563 4.08 33.38 45.22
CA ILE A 563 5.43 33.87 44.83
C ILE A 563 5.40 35.40 44.70
N ASP A 564 6.40 36.07 45.29
CA ASP A 564 6.45 37.53 45.35
C ASP A 564 7.33 38.15 44.25
N SER A 565 8.16 37.36 43.55
CA SER A 565 9.03 37.87 42.47
C SER A 565 9.36 36.87 41.36
N LEU A 566 9.65 37.39 40.16
CA LEU A 566 10.14 36.59 39.03
C LEU A 566 11.48 35.88 39.34
N GLN A 567 12.33 36.45 40.20
CA GLN A 567 13.62 35.83 40.59
C GLN A 567 13.43 34.63 41.52
N GLU A 568 12.43 34.68 42.40
CA GLU A 568 12.04 33.55 43.24
C GLU A 568 11.51 32.39 42.40
N PHE A 569 10.66 32.67 41.40
CA PHE A 569 10.22 31.66 40.44
C PHE A 569 11.40 30.97 39.73
N LEU A 570 12.38 31.74 39.23
CA LEU A 570 13.56 31.17 38.55
C LEU A 570 14.40 30.26 39.47
N ARG A 571 14.46 30.56 40.76
CA ARG A 571 15.16 29.76 41.79
C ARG A 571 14.33 28.57 42.31
N GLY A 572 13.03 28.53 42.02
CA GLY A 572 12.10 27.53 42.52
C GLY A 572 12.29 26.12 41.93
N ASN A 573 12.13 25.11 42.81
CA ASN A 573 12.17 23.69 42.49
C ASN A 573 10.77 23.06 42.56
N PHE A 574 9.83 23.63 41.78
CA PHE A 574 8.43 23.24 41.75
C PHE A 574 8.22 21.79 41.30
N MET A 575 7.22 21.12 41.86
CA MET A 575 6.97 19.70 41.51
C MET A 575 6.51 19.55 40.05
N PHE A 576 5.67 20.49 39.56
CA PHE A 576 5.25 20.48 38.15
C PHE A 576 6.44 20.68 37.19
N MET A 577 7.49 21.43 37.57
CA MET A 577 8.68 21.61 36.73
C MET A 577 9.45 20.31 36.53
N LYS A 578 9.51 19.42 37.52
CA LYS A 578 10.12 18.09 37.34
C LYS A 578 9.31 17.22 36.39
N LEU A 579 7.98 17.23 36.54
CA LEU A 579 7.05 16.53 35.63
C LEU A 579 7.14 17.08 34.20
N VAL A 580 7.35 18.38 34.01
CA VAL A 580 7.61 18.99 32.69
C VAL A 580 8.93 18.49 32.09
N VAL A 581 9.99 18.28 32.88
CA VAL A 581 11.23 17.66 32.38
C VAL A 581 11.00 16.21 31.95
N HIS A 582 10.14 15.46 32.66
CA HIS A 582 9.74 14.11 32.24
C HIS A 582 8.85 14.12 30.97
N TYR A 583 7.90 15.06 30.84
CA TYR A 583 7.11 15.25 29.62
C TYR A 583 8.02 15.62 28.42
N ASN A 584 9.00 16.50 28.63
CA ASN A 584 9.99 16.88 27.64
C ASN A 584 10.94 15.74 27.21
N ARG A 585 10.90 14.59 27.89
CA ARG A 585 11.55 13.33 27.48
C ARG A 585 10.61 12.37 26.73
N GLY A 586 9.42 12.85 26.31
CA GLY A 586 8.47 12.14 25.47
C GLY A 586 8.99 11.86 24.06
N ALA A 587 8.32 10.95 23.34
CA ALA A 587 8.79 10.47 22.04
C ALA A 587 8.74 11.55 20.93
N LYS A 588 7.79 12.48 21.00
CA LYS A 588 7.67 13.60 20.04
C LYS A 588 8.79 14.62 20.29
N GLU A 589 9.11 14.85 21.57
CA GLU A 589 10.06 15.82 22.09
C GLU A 589 11.51 15.34 21.87
N ARG A 590 11.83 14.08 22.19
CA ARG A 590 13.12 13.47 21.83
C ARG A 590 13.33 13.46 20.31
N LYS A 591 12.28 13.25 19.51
CA LYS A 591 12.37 13.34 18.05
C LYS A 591 12.70 14.76 17.60
N PHE A 592 11.98 15.77 18.09
CA PHE A 592 12.27 17.17 17.78
C PHE A 592 13.72 17.57 18.14
N LEU A 593 14.17 17.23 19.35
CA LEU A 593 15.55 17.50 19.79
C LEU A 593 16.59 16.80 18.89
N ARG A 594 16.35 15.54 18.49
CA ARG A 594 17.23 14.79 17.57
C ARG A 594 17.23 15.36 16.15
N ASP A 595 16.08 15.73 15.62
CA ASP A 595 15.94 16.31 14.27
C ASP A 595 16.53 17.74 14.18
N LEU A 596 16.56 18.48 15.30
CA LEU A 596 17.13 19.84 15.42
C LEU A 596 18.63 19.84 15.78
N LEU A 597 18.98 19.27 16.93
CA LEU A 597 20.34 19.35 17.49
C LEU A 597 21.25 18.23 16.96
N GLY A 598 20.69 17.10 16.52
CA GLY A 598 21.47 15.95 16.04
C GLY A 598 22.41 16.27 14.88
N PRO A 599 22.00 17.01 13.83
CA PRO A 599 22.90 17.44 12.76
C PRO A 599 24.01 18.37 13.25
N LEU A 600 23.66 19.33 14.12
CA LEU A 600 24.57 20.36 14.64
C LEU A 600 25.66 19.76 15.55
N VAL A 601 25.26 18.90 16.49
CA VAL A 601 26.19 18.17 17.37
C VAL A 601 27.07 17.23 16.56
N LYS A 602 26.54 16.56 15.53
CA LYS A 602 27.34 15.70 14.64
C LYS A 602 28.35 16.51 13.80
N GLN A 603 28.04 17.74 13.40
CA GLN A 603 29.00 18.65 12.75
C GLN A 603 30.17 18.98 13.68
N ILE A 604 29.89 19.34 14.94
CA ILE A 604 30.93 19.60 15.96
C ILE A 604 31.77 18.34 16.24
N MET A 605 31.13 17.17 16.37
CA MET A 605 31.83 15.92 16.66
C MET A 605 32.69 15.38 15.50
N ALA A 606 32.39 15.75 14.26
CA ALA A 606 33.13 15.30 13.08
C ALA A 606 34.47 16.04 12.85
N ASP A 607 34.67 17.19 13.50
CA ASP A 607 35.93 17.92 13.48
C ASP A 607 36.78 17.54 14.70
N GLU A 608 37.59 16.49 14.57
CA GLU A 608 38.53 16.04 15.61
C GLU A 608 39.59 17.11 15.97
N SER A 609 39.75 18.15 15.14
CA SER A 609 40.63 19.30 15.39
C SER A 609 39.93 20.48 16.06
N MET A 610 38.65 20.35 16.43
CA MET A 610 37.91 21.41 17.09
C MET A 610 38.34 21.58 18.55
N ASP A 611 39.11 22.65 18.80
CA ASP A 611 39.24 23.28 20.12
C ASP A 611 38.48 24.61 20.11
N LEU A 612 37.66 24.84 21.13
CA LEU A 612 36.94 26.10 21.38
C LEU A 612 37.30 26.70 22.74
N GLU A 613 38.43 26.31 23.35
CA GLU A 613 38.95 26.91 24.59
C GLU A 613 39.10 28.44 24.44
N THR A 614 38.71 29.16 25.49
CA THR A 614 38.82 30.62 25.57
C THR A 614 39.57 31.12 26.82
N ASP A 615 40.00 30.27 27.76
CA ASP A 615 40.97 30.67 28.81
C ASP A 615 42.39 30.87 28.22
N PRO A 616 42.95 32.09 28.23
CA PRO A 616 44.28 32.37 27.68
C PRO A 616 45.41 31.59 28.36
N LEU A 617 45.28 31.24 29.65
CA LEU A 617 46.28 30.42 30.35
C LEU A 617 46.30 28.98 29.85
N ILE A 618 45.12 28.41 29.57
CA ILE A 618 45.02 27.03 29.08
C ILE A 618 45.51 26.98 27.63
N ILE A 619 45.17 27.97 26.79
CA ILE A 619 45.71 28.11 25.42
C ILE A 619 47.24 28.23 25.46
N TYR A 620 47.79 29.14 26.26
CA TYR A 620 49.24 29.35 26.37
C TYR A 620 49.99 28.09 26.84
N ARG A 621 49.46 27.40 27.86
CA ARG A 621 50.02 26.13 28.36
C ARG A 621 49.90 25.01 27.32
N SER A 622 48.80 24.95 26.58
CA SER A 622 48.60 24.00 25.47
C SER A 622 49.61 24.23 24.34
N LEU A 623 49.85 25.49 23.95
CA LEU A 623 50.84 25.86 22.94
C LEU A 623 52.29 25.54 23.37
N ILE A 624 52.64 25.75 24.64
CA ILE A 624 53.93 25.31 25.20
C ILE A 624 54.04 23.78 25.12
N ASN A 625 53.05 23.04 25.63
CA ASN A 625 53.07 21.57 25.60
C ASN A 625 53.19 21.03 24.16
N ALA A 626 52.53 21.66 23.19
CA ALA A 626 52.63 21.31 21.77
C ALA A 626 54.00 21.67 21.15
N GLU A 627 54.62 22.78 21.58
CA GLU A 627 56.00 23.12 21.21
C GLU A 627 57.01 22.11 21.76
N GLU A 628 56.90 21.73 23.04
CA GLU A 628 57.76 20.75 23.68
C GLU A 628 57.61 19.36 23.03
N LEU A 629 56.37 18.92 22.79
CA LEU A 629 56.07 17.65 22.12
C LEU A 629 56.65 17.61 20.69
N ARG A 630 56.56 18.71 19.95
CA ARG A 630 57.06 18.83 18.56
C ARG A 630 58.58 18.93 18.47
N THR A 631 59.24 19.52 19.47
CA THR A 631 60.69 19.80 19.45
C THR A 631 61.53 18.81 20.26
N GLY A 632 60.90 18.02 21.14
CA GLY A 632 61.58 17.10 22.06
C GLY A 632 62.43 17.81 23.13
N LYS A 633 62.21 19.13 23.34
CA LYS A 633 62.97 19.98 24.25
C LYS A 633 62.02 20.84 25.06
N ARG A 634 62.39 21.11 26.32
CA ARG A 634 61.66 22.04 27.18
C ARG A 634 61.67 23.46 26.57
N SER A 635 60.54 24.15 26.61
CA SER A 635 60.43 25.53 26.13
C SER A 635 61.08 26.50 27.12
N ASN A 636 61.56 27.63 26.62
CA ASN A 636 62.12 28.71 27.43
C ASN A 636 61.04 29.68 27.97
N LYS A 637 59.76 29.46 27.63
CA LYS A 637 58.65 30.30 28.09
C LYS A 637 58.31 30.02 29.57
N PRO A 638 58.02 31.05 30.40
CA PRO A 638 57.61 30.87 31.79
C PRO A 638 56.23 30.20 31.90
N MET A 639 56.06 29.25 32.83
CA MET A 639 54.84 28.42 32.94
C MET A 639 53.76 28.98 33.90
N ASP A 640 54.18 29.77 34.88
CA ASP A 640 53.31 30.57 35.74
C ASP A 640 53.44 32.03 35.33
N ILE A 641 52.35 32.54 34.75
CA ILE A 641 52.15 33.92 34.31
C ILE A 641 50.69 34.32 34.57
N THR A 642 50.38 35.61 34.52
CA THR A 642 49.00 36.10 34.57
C THR A 642 48.28 35.96 33.22
N GLN A 643 46.95 36.02 33.23
CA GLN A 643 46.11 35.99 32.02
C GLN A 643 46.39 37.15 31.06
N VAL A 644 46.79 38.31 31.59
CA VAL A 644 47.14 39.49 30.78
C VAL A 644 48.47 39.27 30.06
N GLU A 645 49.45 38.67 30.73
CA GLU A 645 50.72 38.27 30.11
C GLU A 645 50.52 37.16 29.07
N ALA A 646 49.61 36.20 29.33
CA ALA A 646 49.27 35.16 28.37
C ALA A 646 48.63 35.74 27.09
N LEU A 647 47.78 36.76 27.21
CA LEU A 647 47.20 37.50 26.08
C LEU A 647 48.21 38.41 25.35
N ASN A 648 49.36 38.71 25.94
CA ASN A 648 50.44 39.44 25.30
C ASN A 648 51.37 38.54 24.46
N ASP A 649 51.34 37.22 24.65
CA ASP A 649 52.02 36.27 23.75
C ASP A 649 51.33 36.26 22.36
N PRO A 650 52.06 36.55 21.26
CA PRO A 650 51.45 36.63 19.93
C PRO A 650 50.81 35.33 19.43
N GLN A 651 51.31 34.16 19.84
CA GLN A 651 50.79 32.86 19.42
C GLN A 651 49.49 32.56 20.18
N THR A 652 49.48 32.73 21.51
CA THR A 652 48.27 32.60 22.34
C THR A 652 47.18 33.56 21.88
N ARG A 653 47.52 34.84 21.65
CA ARG A 653 46.55 35.85 21.19
C ARG A 653 45.94 35.48 19.83
N THR A 654 46.74 34.93 18.92
CA THR A 654 46.25 34.50 17.60
C THR A 654 45.31 33.28 17.72
N ALA A 655 45.67 32.29 18.54
CA ALA A 655 44.82 31.13 18.82
C ALA A 655 43.51 31.54 19.51
N PHE A 656 43.57 32.38 20.55
CA PHE A 656 42.40 32.91 21.26
C PHE A 656 41.43 33.66 20.34
N ILE A 657 41.93 34.52 19.44
CA ILE A 657 41.08 35.21 18.44
C ILE A 657 40.44 34.21 17.48
N HIS A 658 41.18 33.20 17.01
CA HIS A 658 40.65 32.15 16.14
C HIS A 658 39.57 31.31 16.84
N HIS A 659 39.79 30.93 18.11
CA HIS A 659 38.82 30.17 18.91
C HIS A 659 37.53 30.98 19.13
N LEU A 660 37.62 32.26 19.47
CA LEU A 660 36.46 33.16 19.59
C LEU A 660 35.70 33.33 18.27
N GLN A 661 36.40 33.43 17.13
CA GLN A 661 35.77 33.51 15.81
C GLN A 661 35.04 32.20 15.45
N LYS A 662 35.66 31.04 15.72
CA LYS A 662 35.05 29.72 15.50
C LYS A 662 33.83 29.51 16.42
N LEU A 663 33.96 29.84 17.71
CA LEU A 663 32.88 29.77 18.70
C LEU A 663 31.69 30.66 18.30
N ARG A 664 31.93 31.90 17.86
CA ARG A 664 30.86 32.78 17.35
C ARG A 664 30.15 32.19 16.12
N LYS A 665 30.91 31.60 15.18
CA LYS A 665 30.37 30.99 13.96
C LYS A 665 29.47 29.79 14.26
N GLU A 666 29.92 28.86 15.10
CA GLU A 666 29.12 27.68 15.44
C GLU A 666 27.90 28.09 16.31
N THR A 667 28.05 29.02 17.26
CA THR A 667 26.93 29.55 18.06
C THR A 667 25.87 30.26 17.19
N GLU A 668 26.25 31.04 16.17
CA GLU A 668 25.30 31.63 15.20
C GLU A 668 24.59 30.54 14.39
N THR A 669 25.29 29.45 14.03
CA THR A 669 24.70 28.32 13.32
C THR A 669 23.63 27.62 14.16
N PHE A 670 23.90 27.39 15.46
CA PHE A 670 22.89 26.88 16.41
C PHE A 670 21.71 27.85 16.58
N LEU A 671 21.97 29.16 16.73
CA LEU A 671 20.95 30.20 16.86
C LEU A 671 19.99 30.23 15.65
N VAL A 672 20.54 30.18 14.43
CA VAL A 672 19.75 30.17 13.19
C VAL A 672 18.81 28.97 13.14
N GLU A 673 19.31 27.76 13.37
CA GLU A 673 18.48 26.55 13.29
C GLU A 673 17.45 26.46 14.42
N ILE A 674 17.79 26.88 15.64
CA ILE A 674 16.81 26.96 16.74
C ILE A 674 15.68 27.93 16.39
N VAL A 675 15.98 29.12 15.86
CA VAL A 675 14.95 30.10 15.46
C VAL A 675 14.09 29.57 14.30
N ASN A 676 14.71 28.93 13.30
CA ASN A 676 14.02 28.30 12.17
C ASN A 676 13.14 27.09 12.57
N SER A 677 13.38 26.50 13.75
CA SER A 677 12.70 25.28 14.20
C SER A 677 11.24 25.46 14.64
N LEU A 678 10.76 26.70 14.83
CA LEU A 678 9.47 27.04 15.44
C LEU A 678 8.27 26.21 14.93
N ASN A 679 8.18 26.01 13.61
CA ASN A 679 7.07 25.30 12.97
C ASN A 679 7.12 23.76 13.16
N LYS A 680 8.23 23.23 13.71
CA LYS A 680 8.41 21.80 14.05
C LYS A 680 8.33 21.54 15.56
N MET A 681 8.34 22.60 16.38
CA MET A 681 8.41 22.50 17.83
C MET A 681 7.10 21.92 18.41
N PRO A 682 7.14 20.89 19.29
CA PRO A 682 5.94 20.22 19.79
C PRO A 682 4.94 21.15 20.48
N PHE A 683 3.65 20.87 20.33
CA PHE A 683 2.58 21.69 20.89
C PHE A 683 2.70 21.88 22.40
N GLY A 684 2.89 20.80 23.17
CA GLY A 684 2.82 20.87 24.63
C GLY A 684 3.87 21.78 25.26
N ILE A 685 5.13 21.75 24.80
CA ILE A 685 6.17 22.67 25.32
C ILE A 685 5.89 24.13 24.96
N ARG A 686 5.27 24.40 23.79
CA ARG A 686 4.81 25.76 23.43
C ARG A 686 3.59 26.20 24.27
N TYR A 687 2.65 25.29 24.53
CA TYR A 687 1.48 25.53 25.40
C TYR A 687 1.94 25.82 26.84
N ILE A 688 2.85 25.03 27.41
CA ILE A 688 3.41 25.28 28.75
C ILE A 688 4.10 26.66 28.80
N ALA A 689 4.84 27.05 27.77
CA ALA A 689 5.44 28.38 27.67
C ALA A 689 4.39 29.51 27.57
N ARG A 690 3.29 29.30 26.84
CA ARG A 690 2.15 30.22 26.75
C ARG A 690 1.45 30.39 28.09
N GLU A 691 1.11 29.28 28.76
CA GLU A 691 0.45 29.31 30.06
C GLU A 691 1.33 29.90 31.16
N LEU A 692 2.65 29.65 31.11
CA LEU A 692 3.61 30.33 31.97
C LEU A 692 3.61 31.84 31.72
N LYS A 693 3.69 32.28 30.45
CA LYS A 693 3.62 33.71 30.08
C LYS A 693 2.34 34.35 30.61
N ASN A 694 1.19 33.73 30.33
CA ASN A 694 -0.13 34.25 30.71
C ASN A 694 -0.24 34.36 32.24
N SER A 695 0.08 33.29 32.97
CA SER A 695 0.00 33.27 34.44
C SER A 695 0.93 34.31 35.09
N LEU A 696 2.14 34.48 34.55
CA LEU A 696 3.08 35.52 35.02
C LEU A 696 2.58 36.93 34.73
N MET A 697 2.05 37.21 33.52
CA MET A 697 1.48 38.52 33.19
C MET A 697 0.24 38.85 34.05
N THR A 698 -0.57 37.85 34.43
CA THR A 698 -1.71 38.04 35.33
C THR A 698 -1.29 38.30 36.79
N LYS A 699 -0.29 37.57 37.31
CA LYS A 699 0.21 37.73 38.68
C LYS A 699 1.07 39.00 38.85
N PHE A 700 1.87 39.36 37.85
CA PHE A 700 2.83 40.46 37.87
C PHE A 700 2.50 41.52 36.81
N SER A 701 1.30 42.10 36.87
CA SER A 701 0.81 43.11 35.92
C SER A 701 1.68 44.38 35.80
N ASN A 702 2.59 44.59 36.76
CA ASN A 702 3.52 45.72 36.79
C ASN A 702 4.87 45.42 36.11
N GLU A 703 5.15 44.16 35.75
CA GLU A 703 6.37 43.75 35.07
C GLU A 703 6.26 43.91 33.55
N THR A 704 7.40 44.06 32.88
CA THR A 704 7.43 44.20 31.41
C THR A 704 7.26 42.86 30.70
N GLU A 705 6.71 42.86 29.48
CA GLU A 705 6.62 41.63 28.68
C GLU A 705 8.01 41.00 28.45
N ASP A 706 9.06 41.82 28.32
CA ASP A 706 10.45 41.36 28.18
C ASP A 706 11.03 40.77 29.49
N SER A 707 10.62 41.26 30.67
CA SER A 707 10.90 40.60 31.96
C SER A 707 10.32 39.18 31.99
N VAL A 708 9.06 39.03 31.57
CA VAL A 708 8.36 37.73 31.57
C VAL A 708 8.89 36.80 30.47
N LEU A 709 9.21 37.32 29.28
CA LEU A 709 9.79 36.54 28.19
C LEU A 709 11.18 35.99 28.53
N LYS A 710 11.96 36.63 29.43
CA LYS A 710 13.20 36.03 29.96
C LYS A 710 12.94 34.81 30.84
N VAL A 711 11.84 34.78 31.61
CA VAL A 711 11.44 33.61 32.41
C VAL A 711 10.96 32.47 31.49
N VAL A 712 10.21 32.79 30.43
CA VAL A 712 9.85 31.83 29.38
C VAL A 712 11.08 31.31 28.64
N GLY A 713 12.03 32.19 28.33
CA GLY A 713 13.32 31.84 27.74
C GLY A 713 14.16 30.92 28.63
N HIS A 714 14.11 31.08 29.96
CA HIS A 714 14.74 30.14 30.89
C HIS A 714 14.08 28.75 30.86
N LEU A 715 12.75 28.65 30.71
CA LEU A 715 12.10 27.36 30.50
C LEU A 715 12.54 26.71 29.17
N ILE A 716 12.44 27.44 28.05
CA ILE A 716 12.68 26.90 26.71
C ILE A 716 14.17 26.63 26.44
N TYR A 717 15.04 27.60 26.72
CA TYR A 717 16.47 27.43 26.52
C TYR A 717 17.08 26.63 27.68
N TYR A 718 17.10 27.18 28.89
CA TYR A 718 17.92 26.62 29.98
C TYR A 718 17.41 25.28 30.53
N ARG A 719 16.09 25.06 30.57
CA ARG A 719 15.50 23.80 31.10
C ARG A 719 15.13 22.75 30.03
N TYR A 720 15.09 23.09 28.74
CA TYR A 720 14.74 22.16 27.66
C TYR A 720 15.83 21.97 26.60
N LEU A 721 16.29 23.04 25.93
CA LEU A 721 17.29 22.93 24.86
C LEU A 721 18.73 22.72 25.39
N ASN A 722 19.17 23.55 26.35
CA ASN A 722 20.54 23.57 26.85
C ASN A 722 21.03 22.22 27.42
N PRO A 723 20.23 21.47 28.21
CA PRO A 723 20.65 20.15 28.69
C PRO A 723 20.88 19.14 27.55
N ALA A 724 20.13 19.24 26.46
CA ALA A 724 20.27 18.41 25.27
C ALA A 724 21.40 18.88 24.32
N ILE A 725 21.96 20.08 24.53
CA ILE A 725 23.18 20.56 23.85
C ILE A 725 24.43 20.11 24.63
N VAL A 726 24.42 20.23 25.96
CA VAL A 726 25.57 19.92 26.83
C VAL A 726 25.77 18.41 27.06
N ALA A 727 24.68 17.65 27.12
CA ALA A 727 24.68 16.19 27.29
C ALA A 727 23.78 15.50 26.24
N PRO A 728 24.09 15.63 24.94
CA PRO A 728 23.23 15.15 23.84
C PRO A 728 22.99 13.63 23.88
N GLU A 729 23.92 12.86 24.45
CA GLU A 729 23.78 11.42 24.70
C GLU A 729 22.73 11.10 25.78
N GLY A 730 22.47 12.01 26.72
CA GLY A 730 21.49 11.85 27.81
C GLY A 730 20.06 12.28 27.45
N PHE A 731 19.85 12.73 26.21
CA PHE A 731 18.56 13.18 25.65
C PHE A 731 18.26 12.53 24.28
N ASP A 732 18.97 11.44 23.94
CA ASP A 732 18.95 10.72 22.66
C ASP A 732 19.14 11.59 21.40
N VAL A 733 19.83 12.73 21.50
CA VAL A 733 20.18 13.57 20.34
C VAL A 733 21.22 12.86 19.46
N ILE A 734 22.10 12.07 20.09
CA ILE A 734 23.10 11.20 19.45
C ILE A 734 23.17 9.84 20.15
N GLU A 735 23.73 8.85 19.45
CA GLU A 735 23.95 7.48 19.96
C GLU A 735 25.42 7.25 20.42
N ASN A 736 26.34 8.16 20.08
CA ASN A 736 27.75 8.04 20.39
C ASN A 736 28.10 8.74 21.71
N ILE A 737 29.05 8.17 22.47
CA ILE A 737 29.59 8.79 23.67
C ILE A 737 30.43 10.03 23.30
N VAL A 738 30.13 11.18 23.92
CA VAL A 738 30.87 12.42 23.73
C VAL A 738 32.21 12.36 24.47
N SER A 739 33.32 12.67 23.78
CA SER A 739 34.64 12.75 24.43
C SER A 739 34.75 13.96 25.37
N PRO A 740 35.69 13.97 26.35
CA PRO A 740 35.85 15.10 27.27
C PRO A 740 36.07 16.45 26.57
N MET A 741 36.79 16.48 25.43
CA MET A 741 37.00 17.70 24.66
C MET A 741 35.74 18.14 23.90
N GLN A 742 35.06 17.21 23.23
CA GLN A 742 33.79 17.51 22.55
C GLN A 742 32.72 18.00 23.54
N ARG A 743 32.65 17.43 24.76
CA ARG A 743 31.70 17.89 25.79
C ARG A 743 32.06 19.27 26.30
N LYS A 744 33.36 19.62 26.36
CA LYS A 744 33.82 20.98 26.69
C LYS A 744 33.42 21.99 25.60
N ASN A 745 33.60 21.66 24.33
CA ASN A 745 33.17 22.50 23.19
C ASN A 745 31.65 22.75 23.16
N LEU A 746 30.86 21.88 23.80
CA LEU A 746 29.40 21.99 23.93
C LEU A 746 28.94 22.62 25.27
N ALA A 747 29.87 23.00 26.14
CA ALA A 747 29.60 23.49 27.50
C ALA A 747 30.01 24.97 27.68
N GLU A 748 29.90 25.46 28.92
CA GLU A 748 30.24 26.85 29.26
C GLU A 748 31.75 27.12 29.19
N ASN A 749 32.09 28.23 28.53
CA ASN A 749 33.46 28.69 28.27
C ASN A 749 33.75 29.99 29.05
N VAL A 750 35.02 30.24 29.38
CA VAL A 750 35.45 31.37 30.25
C VAL A 750 36.11 32.49 29.42
N TYR A 751 36.11 33.75 29.88
CA TYR A 751 36.65 34.92 29.15
C TYR A 751 35.88 35.34 27.87
N LEU A 752 34.57 35.14 27.86
CA LEU A 752 33.67 35.48 26.74
C LEU A 752 33.41 37.00 26.53
N GLN A 753 34.04 37.91 27.28
CA GLN A 753 33.81 39.36 27.19
C GLN A 753 33.87 39.94 25.75
N PRO A 754 34.77 39.50 24.84
CA PRO A 754 34.79 39.99 23.46
C PRO A 754 33.56 39.62 22.62
N LEU A 755 32.69 38.74 23.10
CA LEU A 755 31.44 38.35 22.44
C LEU A 755 30.22 39.10 22.97
N ASN A 756 30.35 40.00 23.95
CA ASN A 756 29.23 40.74 24.55
C ASN A 756 28.35 41.48 23.51
N GLU A 757 28.95 42.06 22.47
CA GLU A 757 28.23 42.70 21.36
C GLU A 757 27.38 41.67 20.57
N TYR A 758 27.94 40.50 20.30
CA TYR A 758 27.23 39.40 19.65
C TYR A 758 26.11 38.83 20.54
N VAL A 759 26.33 38.72 21.86
CA VAL A 759 25.30 38.29 22.82
C VAL A 759 24.13 39.28 22.85
N ALA A 760 24.38 40.59 22.82
CA ALA A 760 23.33 41.60 22.73
C ALA A 760 22.50 41.45 21.43
N TYR A 761 23.17 41.27 20.28
CA TYR A 761 22.52 41.02 18.99
C TYR A 761 21.70 39.71 18.97
N ALA A 762 22.24 38.63 19.54
CA ALA A 762 21.54 37.34 19.64
C ALA A 762 20.33 37.41 20.58
N THR A 763 20.38 38.23 21.64
CA THR A 763 19.30 38.38 22.62
C THR A 763 18.02 38.93 21.99
N ASP A 764 18.09 39.96 21.14
CA ASP A 764 16.93 40.49 20.41
C ASP A 764 16.24 39.43 19.54
N ARG A 765 17.03 38.62 18.83
CA ARG A 765 16.54 37.50 18.02
C ARG A 765 15.90 36.41 18.88
N PHE A 766 16.48 36.08 20.03
CA PHE A 766 15.89 35.12 20.97
C PHE A 766 14.61 35.63 21.62
N SER A 767 14.52 36.90 22.07
CA SER A 767 13.28 37.47 22.61
C SER A 767 12.14 37.45 21.58
N LYS A 768 12.42 37.75 20.30
CA LYS A 768 11.45 37.62 19.20
C LYS A 768 11.01 36.16 19.00
N PHE A 769 11.93 35.21 19.04
CA PHE A 769 11.62 33.79 18.97
C PHE A 769 10.77 33.32 20.16
N PHE A 770 11.13 33.67 21.41
CA PHE A 770 10.36 33.27 22.59
C PHE A 770 8.94 33.85 22.58
N LYS A 771 8.74 35.07 22.05
CA LYS A 771 7.39 35.62 21.83
C LYS A 771 6.57 34.75 20.87
N ALA A 772 7.12 34.45 19.69
CA ALA A 772 6.47 33.58 18.70
C ALA A 772 6.27 32.13 19.19
N VAL A 773 7.15 31.60 20.05
CA VAL A 773 6.96 30.31 20.72
C VAL A 773 5.65 30.27 21.50
N THR A 774 5.29 31.36 22.20
CA THR A 774 4.03 31.46 22.98
C THR A 774 2.76 31.67 22.14
N GLU A 775 2.88 31.98 20.85
CA GLU A 775 1.74 32.24 19.96
C GLU A 775 1.15 30.91 19.44
N VAL A 776 0.26 30.31 20.25
CA VAL A 776 -0.34 28.97 20.05
C VAL A 776 -1.82 28.94 20.47
N SER A 777 -2.62 28.13 19.79
CA SER A 777 -4.04 27.88 20.07
C SER A 777 -4.28 27.16 21.40
N ASP A 778 -5.50 27.23 21.93
CA ASP A 778 -5.88 26.52 23.15
C ASP A 778 -5.86 25.00 22.97
N ALA A 779 -5.64 24.27 24.06
CA ALA A 779 -5.51 22.81 24.05
C ALA A 779 -6.83 22.13 23.63
N GLU A 780 -7.96 22.70 24.05
CA GLU A 780 -9.32 22.35 23.67
C GLU A 780 -9.49 22.36 22.14
N THR A 781 -8.96 23.40 21.49
CA THR A 781 -8.99 23.56 20.03
C THR A 781 -8.01 22.61 19.34
N TYR A 782 -6.79 22.46 19.88
CA TYR A 782 -5.74 21.63 19.28
C TYR A 782 -6.00 20.12 19.36
N PHE A 783 -6.59 19.63 20.45
CA PHE A 783 -6.90 18.21 20.63
C PHE A 783 -8.33 17.83 20.22
N GLU A 784 -9.13 18.81 19.79
CA GLU A 784 -10.56 18.67 19.47
C GLU A 784 -11.39 18.10 20.64
N ILE A 785 -11.00 18.47 21.87
CA ILE A 785 -11.63 18.02 23.12
C ILE A 785 -12.54 19.13 23.64
N GLY A 786 -13.85 18.97 23.42
CA GLY A 786 -14.86 19.67 24.19
C GLY A 786 -15.01 19.06 25.60
N GLU A 787 -15.43 19.88 26.56
CA GLU A 787 -15.53 19.57 28.00
C GLU A 787 -16.26 18.25 28.32
N PHE A 788 -17.25 17.89 27.49
CA PHE A 788 -18.13 16.73 27.68
C PHE A 788 -17.72 15.49 26.86
N ARG A 789 -16.61 15.54 26.10
CA ARG A 789 -16.14 14.41 25.27
C ARG A 789 -15.68 13.21 26.10
N ASP A 790 -15.28 13.43 27.34
CA ASP A 790 -14.88 12.35 28.28
C ASP A 790 -16.08 11.62 28.88
N LEU A 791 -17.15 12.35 29.23
CA LEU A 791 -18.39 11.81 29.80
C LEU A 791 -19.24 11.02 28.79
N THR A 792 -18.94 11.16 27.49
CA THR A 792 -19.73 10.56 26.39
C THR A 792 -19.01 9.39 25.69
N ARG A 793 -17.83 9.00 26.18
CA ARG A 793 -17.08 7.82 25.71
C ARG A 793 -17.85 6.52 25.94
N THR A 794 -17.64 5.55 25.05
CA THR A 794 -18.21 4.19 25.15
C THR A 794 -17.41 3.29 26.10
N ARG A 795 -16.11 3.57 26.33
CA ARG A 795 -15.30 2.92 27.37
C ARG A 795 -14.66 3.90 28.35
N ASN A 796 -14.59 3.45 29.60
CA ASN A 796 -13.86 4.11 30.69
C ASN A 796 -12.34 3.97 30.50
N PRO A 797 -11.52 4.99 30.78
CA PRO A 797 -10.07 4.92 30.61
C PRO A 797 -9.42 3.96 31.62
N ILE A 798 -8.45 3.17 31.15
CA ILE A 798 -7.73 2.20 31.99
C ILE A 798 -6.35 2.74 32.39
N ILE A 799 -5.94 2.52 33.64
CA ILE A 799 -4.58 2.74 34.12
C ILE A 799 -3.97 1.46 34.71
N TYR A 800 -2.66 1.32 34.59
CA TYR A 800 -1.89 0.18 35.11
C TYR A 800 -1.04 0.65 36.29
N ILE A 801 -1.44 0.30 37.51
CA ILE A 801 -0.87 0.82 38.76
C ILE A 801 -0.72 -0.32 39.78
N SER A 802 0.33 -0.29 40.61
CA SER A 802 0.56 -1.32 41.63
C SER A 802 -0.23 -1.05 42.93
N PRO A 803 -0.57 -2.10 43.73
CA PRO A 803 -1.16 -1.93 45.06
C PRO A 803 -0.37 -0.99 45.97
N PHE A 804 0.96 -1.03 45.91
CA PHE A 804 1.83 -0.13 46.65
C PHE A 804 1.59 1.35 46.27
N GLU A 805 1.55 1.65 44.98
CA GLU A 805 1.28 2.99 44.46
C GLU A 805 -0.14 3.47 44.82
N ILE A 806 -1.15 2.58 44.77
CA ILE A 806 -2.53 2.89 45.20
C ILE A 806 -2.54 3.30 46.68
N PHE A 807 -2.03 2.45 47.57
CA PHE A 807 -2.16 2.65 49.02
C PHE A 807 -1.31 3.81 49.54
N SER A 808 -0.07 3.98 49.04
CA SER A 808 0.74 5.16 49.40
C SER A 808 0.15 6.47 48.86
N THR A 809 -0.50 6.47 47.69
CA THR A 809 -1.17 7.69 47.19
C THR A 809 -2.40 8.01 48.01
N HIS A 810 -3.19 7.00 48.38
CA HIS A 810 -4.32 7.15 49.30
C HIS A 810 -3.87 7.74 50.64
N GLU A 811 -2.84 7.18 51.28
CA GLU A 811 -2.29 7.66 52.56
C GLU A 811 -1.88 9.14 52.47
N LEU A 812 -1.13 9.52 51.44
CA LEU A 812 -0.65 10.89 51.22
C LEU A 812 -1.79 11.90 51.02
N LEU A 813 -2.85 11.51 50.29
CA LEU A 813 -4.04 12.35 50.07
C LEU A 813 -4.88 12.47 51.35
N PHE A 814 -5.12 11.36 52.04
CA PHE A 814 -5.93 11.31 53.26
C PHE A 814 -5.30 12.14 54.39
N GLN A 815 -3.99 12.01 54.62
CA GLN A 815 -3.26 12.82 55.60
C GLN A 815 -3.30 14.34 55.34
N ARG A 816 -3.67 14.79 54.13
CA ARG A 816 -3.67 16.21 53.73
C ARG A 816 -5.00 16.68 53.13
N ILE A 817 -6.07 15.92 53.34
CA ILE A 817 -7.39 16.16 52.74
C ILE A 817 -7.94 17.56 53.03
N GLU A 818 -7.61 18.14 54.19
CA GLU A 818 -8.04 19.48 54.60
C GLU A 818 -7.55 20.60 53.68
N TYR A 819 -6.35 20.46 53.12
CA TYR A 819 -5.76 21.47 52.22
C TYR A 819 -6.05 21.16 50.75
N ILE A 820 -6.23 19.89 50.41
CA ILE A 820 -6.50 19.42 49.04
C ILE A 820 -7.97 19.68 48.67
N ALA A 821 -8.88 19.36 49.59
CA ALA A 821 -10.33 19.52 49.51
C ALA A 821 -10.82 20.40 50.68
N PRO A 822 -10.62 21.73 50.64
CA PRO A 822 -10.98 22.62 51.75
C PRO A 822 -12.49 22.75 51.98
N GLN A 823 -13.32 22.45 50.97
CA GLN A 823 -14.77 22.44 51.14
C GLN A 823 -15.22 21.18 51.88
N PRO A 824 -16.19 21.26 52.83
CA PRO A 824 -16.62 20.09 53.60
C PRO A 824 -17.47 19.12 52.77
N ASN A 825 -18.23 19.62 51.79
CA ASN A 825 -19.05 18.82 50.87
C ASN A 825 -18.32 18.51 49.54
N ASP A 826 -16.99 18.36 49.61
CA ASP A 826 -16.16 18.05 48.43
C ASP A 826 -16.25 16.56 48.07
N VAL A 827 -16.39 16.28 46.77
CA VAL A 827 -16.50 14.92 46.20
C VAL A 827 -15.35 14.00 46.65
N LEU A 828 -14.13 14.52 46.78
CA LEU A 828 -12.97 13.75 47.23
C LEU A 828 -13.13 13.26 48.68
N ARG A 829 -13.80 14.04 49.55
CA ARG A 829 -14.05 13.66 50.95
C ARG A 829 -15.09 12.55 51.05
N GLN A 830 -16.15 12.62 50.24
CA GLN A 830 -17.18 11.57 50.19
C GLN A 830 -16.57 10.22 49.77
N ILE A 831 -15.70 10.23 48.75
CA ILE A 831 -14.97 9.03 48.32
C ILE A 831 -14.08 8.47 49.45
N PHE A 832 -13.37 9.31 50.22
CA PHE A 832 -12.57 8.82 51.35
C PHE A 832 -13.39 8.35 52.56
N GLN A 833 -14.60 8.89 52.77
CA GLN A 833 -15.52 8.37 53.79
C GLN A 833 -15.95 6.93 53.48
N ASP A 834 -16.16 6.60 52.20
CA ASP A 834 -16.53 5.24 51.77
C ASP A 834 -15.34 4.27 51.66
N ILE A 835 -14.12 4.76 51.37
CA ILE A 835 -12.90 3.93 51.27
C ILE A 835 -12.35 3.49 52.64
N GLY A 836 -12.60 4.29 53.69
CA GLY A 836 -12.01 4.09 55.03
C GLY A 836 -10.49 4.27 55.05
N GLU A 837 -9.84 3.87 56.14
CA GLU A 837 -8.38 4.03 56.32
C GLU A 837 -7.54 3.18 55.35
N ALA A 838 -6.36 3.67 54.97
CA ALA A 838 -5.46 2.98 54.05
C ALA A 838 -4.94 1.65 54.63
N PRO A 839 -4.83 0.57 53.82
CA PRO A 839 -4.24 -0.69 54.30
C PRO A 839 -2.77 -0.53 54.70
N HIS A 840 -2.39 -1.06 55.86
CA HIS A 840 -0.98 -1.08 56.28
C HIS A 840 -0.16 -1.98 55.33
N LEU A 841 1.02 -1.50 54.92
CA LEU A 841 1.79 -2.11 53.83
C LEU A 841 2.56 -3.38 54.23
N ASP A 842 2.63 -3.69 55.52
CA ASP A 842 3.48 -4.74 56.09
C ASP A 842 2.90 -6.16 55.99
N ASP A 843 1.57 -6.30 55.99
CA ASP A 843 0.88 -7.61 56.03
C ASP A 843 0.81 -8.34 54.68
N ILE A 844 1.31 -7.74 53.59
CA ILE A 844 1.09 -8.20 52.22
C ILE A 844 2.41 -8.52 51.52
N SER A 845 2.52 -9.73 50.96
CA SER A 845 3.77 -10.27 50.42
C SER A 845 4.40 -9.37 49.36
N SER A 846 5.71 -9.11 49.47
CA SER A 846 6.45 -8.16 48.63
C SER A 846 6.41 -8.45 47.11
N ASP A 847 6.33 -9.71 46.70
CA ASP A 847 6.18 -10.12 45.28
C ASP A 847 4.72 -9.97 44.75
N ALA A 848 3.77 -9.54 45.59
CA ALA A 848 2.39 -9.20 45.22
C ALA A 848 2.15 -7.68 45.19
N ASN A 849 2.72 -6.91 46.13
CA ASN A 849 2.60 -5.45 46.17
C ASN A 849 3.24 -4.75 44.95
N THR A 850 4.12 -5.46 44.24
CA THR A 850 4.85 -4.99 43.05
C THR A 850 4.18 -5.39 41.73
N LYS A 851 3.10 -6.18 41.73
CA LYS A 851 2.37 -6.54 40.51
C LYS A 851 1.33 -5.49 40.18
N GLU A 852 1.33 -5.05 38.92
CA GLU A 852 0.40 -4.05 38.41
C GLU A 852 -1.01 -4.61 38.23
N ILE A 853 -2.00 -3.76 38.43
CA ILE A 853 -3.42 -4.06 38.27
C ILE A 853 -4.01 -3.04 37.31
N ALA A 854 -4.86 -3.50 36.40
CA ALA A 854 -5.65 -2.65 35.52
C ALA A 854 -6.85 -2.07 36.30
N LEU A 855 -6.85 -0.77 36.55
CA LEU A 855 -8.01 -0.05 37.09
C LEU A 855 -8.76 0.61 35.94
N THR A 856 -10.02 0.22 35.73
CA THR A 856 -10.93 0.85 34.77
C THR A 856 -11.59 2.05 35.45
N LEU A 857 -11.14 3.26 35.16
CA LEU A 857 -11.50 4.47 35.91
C LEU A 857 -12.95 4.90 35.65
N THR A 858 -13.82 4.73 36.64
CA THR A 858 -15.27 5.02 36.57
C THR A 858 -15.61 6.38 37.19
N SER A 859 -16.43 7.19 36.52
CA SER A 859 -16.96 8.42 37.14
C SER A 859 -18.13 8.10 38.08
N ARG A 860 -18.01 8.44 39.37
CA ARG A 860 -19.12 8.29 40.34
C ARG A 860 -20.26 9.28 40.11
N PHE A 861 -19.94 10.51 39.69
CA PHE A 861 -20.87 11.64 39.65
C PHE A 861 -21.22 12.13 38.24
N ALA A 862 -20.93 11.37 37.19
CA ALA A 862 -21.33 11.72 35.82
C ALA A 862 -22.85 12.06 35.74
N LEU A 863 -23.68 11.22 36.36
CA LEU A 863 -25.14 11.37 36.40
C LEU A 863 -25.64 12.52 37.28
N ASP A 864 -24.86 13.02 38.23
CA ASP A 864 -25.27 14.11 39.13
C ASP A 864 -24.69 15.46 38.71
N ALA A 865 -23.52 15.48 38.06
CA ALA A 865 -23.05 16.65 37.32
C ALA A 865 -24.03 17.03 36.20
N ILE A 866 -24.60 16.04 35.50
CA ILE A 866 -25.66 16.23 34.49
C ILE A 866 -26.94 16.87 35.09
N LYS A 867 -27.30 16.57 36.35
CA LYS A 867 -28.52 17.13 36.99
C LYS A 867 -28.31 18.52 37.60
N ASN A 868 -27.09 18.84 38.01
CA ASN A 868 -26.80 20.06 38.77
C ASN A 868 -26.42 21.25 37.88
N ASP A 869 -26.13 21.03 36.59
CA ASP A 869 -25.94 22.09 35.59
C ASP A 869 -26.87 21.87 34.37
N PRO A 870 -27.85 22.76 34.10
CA PRO A 870 -28.75 22.62 32.97
C PRO A 870 -28.05 22.75 31.61
N GLU A 871 -26.88 23.39 31.52
CA GLU A 871 -26.14 23.44 30.24
C GLU A 871 -25.50 22.08 29.92
N THR A 872 -25.00 21.37 30.95
CA THR A 872 -24.56 19.98 30.85
C THR A 872 -25.70 19.03 30.48
N GLU A 873 -26.90 19.19 31.06
CA GLU A 873 -28.08 18.37 30.70
C GLU A 873 -28.44 18.52 29.22
N ILE A 874 -28.53 19.75 28.71
CA ILE A 874 -28.81 20.03 27.30
C ILE A 874 -27.73 19.42 26.38
N LYS A 875 -26.45 19.52 26.75
CA LYS A 875 -25.34 18.92 25.99
C LYS A 875 -25.39 17.38 26.01
N HIS A 876 -25.79 16.75 27.11
CA HIS A 876 -26.00 15.30 27.20
C HIS A 876 -27.17 14.85 26.31
N LEU A 877 -28.34 15.48 26.47
CA LEU A 877 -29.54 15.22 25.67
C LEU A 877 -29.28 15.38 24.16
N PHE A 878 -28.43 16.33 23.76
CA PHE A 878 -28.02 16.51 22.36
C PHE A 878 -27.17 15.34 21.82
N VAL A 879 -26.31 14.73 22.65
CA VAL A 879 -25.52 13.55 22.28
C VAL A 879 -26.36 12.27 22.25
N GLU A 880 -27.28 12.11 23.20
CA GLU A 880 -28.25 11.00 23.15
C GLU A 880 -29.20 11.13 21.96
N THR A 881 -29.69 12.34 21.67
CA THR A 881 -30.50 12.62 20.47
C THR A 881 -29.73 12.28 19.19
N LYS A 882 -28.43 12.59 19.10
CA LYS A 882 -27.57 12.14 17.98
C LYS A 882 -27.51 10.62 17.86
N ARG A 883 -27.36 9.89 18.98
CA ARG A 883 -27.39 8.41 18.97
C ARG A 883 -28.76 7.86 18.52
N MET A 884 -29.87 8.42 19.00
CA MET A 884 -31.22 8.02 18.55
C MET A 884 -31.48 8.36 17.08
N VAL A 885 -30.97 9.49 16.59
CA VAL A 885 -31.00 9.85 15.16
C VAL A 885 -30.21 8.84 14.31
N LEU A 886 -29.03 8.40 14.75
CA LEU A 886 -28.27 7.35 14.06
C LEU A 886 -29.06 6.03 14.00
N LEU A 887 -29.70 5.63 15.11
CA LEU A 887 -30.55 4.43 15.15
C LEU A 887 -31.74 4.53 14.16
N LEU A 888 -32.44 5.67 14.11
CA LEU A 888 -33.50 5.93 13.13
C LEU A 888 -32.97 5.92 11.70
N MET A 889 -31.78 6.48 11.46
CA MET A 889 -31.11 6.47 10.16
C MET A 889 -30.63 5.07 9.72
N ARG A 890 -30.44 4.10 10.62
CA ARG A 890 -30.23 2.69 10.23
C ARG A 890 -31.51 2.13 9.60
N VAL A 891 -32.66 2.28 10.27
CA VAL A 891 -33.94 1.71 9.85
C VAL A 891 -34.52 2.42 8.61
N GLN A 892 -34.78 3.72 8.72
CA GLN A 892 -35.60 4.45 7.76
C GLN A 892 -34.81 4.99 6.57
N THR A 893 -35.54 5.49 5.57
CA THR A 893 -34.99 6.06 4.33
C THR A 893 -35.75 7.32 3.91
N GLY A 894 -34.99 8.36 3.58
CA GLY A 894 -35.45 9.66 3.08
C GLY A 894 -34.26 10.45 2.53
N ALA A 895 -34.51 11.50 1.74
CA ALA A 895 -33.48 12.33 1.12
C ALA A 895 -32.81 13.31 2.10
N ASN A 896 -33.50 13.66 3.19
CA ASN A 896 -33.01 14.53 4.26
C ASN A 896 -33.45 14.02 5.64
N LEU A 897 -32.86 14.58 6.71
CA LEU A 897 -33.10 14.12 8.08
C LEU A 897 -34.53 14.40 8.55
N LEU A 898 -35.15 15.51 8.12
CA LEU A 898 -36.52 15.86 8.49
C LEU A 898 -37.53 14.88 7.88
N GLU A 899 -37.32 14.44 6.63
CA GLU A 899 -38.12 13.40 5.98
C GLU A 899 -38.01 12.05 6.71
N ILE A 900 -36.83 11.69 7.23
CA ILE A 900 -36.66 10.50 8.07
C ILE A 900 -37.46 10.66 9.37
N LEU A 901 -37.24 11.74 10.12
CA LEU A 901 -37.88 11.98 11.43
C LEU A 901 -39.41 12.15 11.38
N SER A 902 -39.99 12.50 10.22
CA SER A 902 -41.44 12.70 10.03
C SER A 902 -42.14 11.54 9.32
N LYS A 903 -41.41 10.50 8.91
CA LYS A 903 -41.96 9.31 8.26
C LYS A 903 -42.26 8.24 9.31
N ASN A 904 -43.42 7.62 9.23
CA ASN A 904 -43.74 6.46 10.06
C ASN A 904 -42.97 5.22 9.56
N ILE A 905 -42.55 4.35 10.49
CA ILE A 905 -41.96 3.04 10.15
C ILE A 905 -43.01 2.21 9.40
N THR A 906 -42.62 1.56 8.30
CA THR A 906 -43.48 0.61 7.58
C THR A 906 -43.07 -0.83 7.86
N PRO A 907 -43.99 -1.81 7.80
CA PRO A 907 -43.63 -3.23 7.97
C PRO A 907 -42.57 -3.73 6.98
N GLN A 908 -42.41 -3.06 5.82
CA GLN A 908 -41.36 -3.38 4.85
C GLN A 908 -39.98 -2.87 5.27
N ASP A 909 -39.91 -1.77 6.01
CA ASP A 909 -38.66 -1.30 6.63
C ASP A 909 -38.24 -2.25 7.76
N GLU A 910 -39.20 -2.72 8.58
CA GLU A 910 -38.96 -3.71 9.64
C GLU A 910 -38.50 -5.06 9.07
N GLU A 911 -39.17 -5.61 8.06
CA GLU A 911 -38.78 -6.87 7.41
C GLU A 911 -37.37 -6.77 6.81
N LYS A 912 -37.03 -5.62 6.22
CA LYS A 912 -35.72 -5.35 5.66
C LYS A 912 -34.64 -5.22 6.75
N GLN A 913 -34.95 -4.56 7.87
CA GLN A 913 -34.07 -4.50 9.03
C GLN A 913 -33.81 -5.90 9.60
N LEU A 914 -34.87 -6.69 9.85
CA LEU A 914 -34.75 -8.05 10.37
C LEU A 914 -33.88 -8.94 9.47
N LYS A 915 -34.04 -8.84 8.14
CA LYS A 915 -33.18 -9.53 7.17
C LYS A 915 -31.72 -9.07 7.26
N GLN A 916 -31.46 -7.77 7.39
CA GLN A 916 -30.09 -7.27 7.55
C GLN A 916 -29.47 -7.72 8.89
N THR A 917 -30.21 -7.62 9.99
CA THR A 917 -29.76 -8.10 11.32
C THR A 917 -29.44 -9.60 11.28
N LEU A 918 -30.24 -10.41 10.58
CA LEU A 918 -29.99 -11.84 10.44
C LEU A 918 -28.73 -12.15 9.59
N ILE A 919 -28.44 -11.34 8.56
CA ILE A 919 -27.17 -11.41 7.81
C ILE A 919 -26.00 -11.08 8.75
N ASN A 920 -26.03 -9.93 9.42
CA ASN A 920 -24.97 -9.49 10.34
C ASN A 920 -24.74 -10.51 11.48
N LEU A 921 -25.80 -11.14 12.00
CA LEU A 921 -25.70 -12.20 13.02
C LEU A 921 -25.05 -13.49 12.48
N ASN A 922 -25.33 -13.88 11.24
CA ASN A 922 -24.66 -15.02 10.60
C ASN A 922 -23.18 -14.73 10.31
N GLU A 923 -22.86 -13.52 9.86
CA GLU A 923 -21.47 -13.06 9.65
C GLU A 923 -20.69 -13.05 10.97
N LYS A 924 -21.27 -12.49 12.04
CA LYS A 924 -20.70 -12.54 13.39
C LYS A 924 -20.56 -13.97 13.92
N GLY A 925 -21.53 -14.84 13.67
CA GLY A 925 -21.45 -16.28 14.00
C GLY A 925 -20.29 -16.98 13.29
N SER A 926 -20.09 -16.70 11.99
CA SER A 926 -18.97 -17.23 11.22
C SER A 926 -17.62 -16.71 11.72
N HIS A 927 -17.52 -15.42 12.07
CA HIS A 927 -16.30 -14.83 12.63
C HIS A 927 -15.95 -15.42 14.00
N LEU A 928 -16.93 -15.60 14.88
CA LEU A 928 -16.71 -16.26 16.19
C LEU A 928 -16.29 -17.73 16.03
N ASP A 929 -16.87 -18.46 15.08
CA ASP A 929 -16.47 -19.85 14.78
C ASP A 929 -15.05 -19.94 14.17
N GLU A 930 -14.61 -18.93 13.39
CA GLU A 930 -13.22 -18.80 12.91
C GLU A 930 -12.24 -18.40 14.03
N GLN A 931 -12.64 -17.49 14.93
CA GLN A 931 -11.87 -17.19 16.15
C GLN A 931 -11.73 -18.43 17.03
N ILE A 932 -12.80 -19.20 17.28
CA ILE A 932 -12.76 -20.45 18.07
C ILE A 932 -11.79 -21.46 17.46
N LYS A 933 -11.82 -21.66 16.13
CA LYS A 933 -10.85 -22.53 15.43
C LYS A 933 -9.41 -22.02 15.61
N THR A 934 -9.20 -20.72 15.54
CA THR A 934 -7.89 -20.08 15.72
C THR A 934 -7.37 -20.25 17.15
N TYR A 935 -8.22 -20.06 18.16
CA TYR A 935 -7.90 -20.32 19.57
C TYR A 935 -7.59 -21.80 19.81
N ASN A 936 -8.35 -22.72 19.24
CA ASN A 936 -8.09 -24.16 19.35
C ASN A 936 -6.74 -24.54 18.73
N VAL A 937 -6.41 -24.03 17.53
CA VAL A 937 -5.09 -24.23 16.91
C VAL A 937 -3.96 -23.62 17.76
N HIS A 938 -4.19 -22.48 18.41
CA HIS A 938 -3.22 -21.90 19.34
C HIS A 938 -3.05 -22.73 20.63
N ILE A 939 -4.13 -23.33 21.13
CA ILE A 939 -4.10 -24.27 22.27
C ILE A 939 -3.31 -25.54 21.87
N ASP A 940 -3.56 -26.11 20.69
CA ASP A 940 -2.79 -27.23 20.13
C ASP A 940 -1.29 -26.90 20.06
N VAL A 941 -0.93 -25.73 19.54
CA VAL A 941 0.47 -25.26 19.48
C VAL A 941 1.06 -25.08 20.88
N CYS A 942 0.33 -24.53 21.84
CA CYS A 942 0.77 -24.43 23.24
C CYS A 942 0.98 -25.81 23.88
N MET A 943 0.08 -26.76 23.64
CA MET A 943 0.16 -28.13 24.14
C MET A 943 1.34 -28.88 23.51
N GLN A 944 1.57 -28.72 22.21
CA GLN A 944 2.77 -29.21 21.53
C GLN A 944 4.04 -28.59 22.15
N GLN A 945 4.09 -27.27 22.35
CA GLN A 945 5.24 -26.61 22.98
C GLN A 945 5.51 -27.12 24.41
N LEU A 946 4.48 -27.33 25.23
CA LEU A 946 4.59 -27.97 26.54
C LEU A 946 5.20 -29.38 26.43
N SER A 947 4.79 -30.17 25.43
CA SER A 947 5.36 -31.51 25.19
C SER A 947 6.84 -31.49 24.75
N THR A 948 7.28 -30.45 24.03
CA THR A 948 8.67 -30.31 23.55
C THR A 948 9.68 -29.92 24.63
N LYS A 949 9.23 -29.40 25.79
CA LYS A 949 10.09 -29.02 26.93
C LYS A 949 10.68 -30.21 27.71
N LYS A 950 11.04 -31.31 27.02
CA LYS A 950 11.81 -32.45 27.56
C LYS A 950 13.27 -32.06 27.86
N GLY A 951 13.44 -31.23 28.89
CA GLY A 951 14.75 -30.97 29.52
C GLY A 951 15.37 -32.28 30.00
N LYS A 952 16.55 -32.62 29.48
CA LYS A 952 17.23 -33.92 29.66
C LYS A 952 17.37 -34.32 31.15
N LYS A 953 16.47 -35.17 31.66
CA LYS A 953 16.62 -35.96 32.91
C LYS A 953 15.54 -37.04 33.02
N HIS A 954 15.81 -38.24 32.48
CA HIS A 954 15.12 -39.43 32.99
C HIS A 954 15.55 -39.62 34.45
N ARG A 955 14.63 -39.41 35.41
CA ARG A 955 14.87 -39.76 36.82
C ARG A 955 15.17 -41.26 36.90
N LEU A 956 16.28 -41.65 37.55
CA LEU A 956 16.56 -43.05 37.82
C LEU A 956 15.37 -43.67 38.56
N VAL A 957 14.74 -44.67 37.94
CA VAL A 957 13.72 -45.48 38.60
C VAL A 957 14.46 -46.52 39.42
N LEU A 958 14.48 -46.35 40.75
CA LEU A 958 15.23 -47.20 41.66
C LEU A 958 14.84 -48.69 41.46
N PRO A 959 15.82 -49.61 41.42
CA PRO A 959 15.56 -51.04 41.36
C PRO A 959 14.60 -51.50 42.47
N PHE A 960 13.90 -52.59 42.22
CA PHE A 960 12.94 -53.22 43.15
C PHE A 960 11.70 -52.38 43.53
N THR A 961 11.55 -51.14 43.02
CA THR A 961 10.30 -50.37 43.20
C THR A 961 9.17 -50.91 42.33
N ARG A 962 7.89 -50.77 42.77
CA ARG A 962 6.73 -51.18 41.94
C ARG A 962 6.71 -50.51 40.55
N GLN A 963 7.20 -49.27 40.45
CA GLN A 963 7.34 -48.55 39.18
C GLN A 963 8.43 -49.16 38.27
N TYR A 964 9.53 -49.68 38.83
CA TYR A 964 10.58 -50.37 38.08
C TYR A 964 10.06 -51.65 37.42
N PHE A 965 9.30 -52.46 38.17
CA PHE A 965 8.66 -53.66 37.63
C PHE A 965 7.61 -53.33 36.57
N HIS A 966 6.73 -52.35 36.82
CA HIS A 966 5.71 -51.90 35.87
C HIS A 966 6.31 -51.44 34.52
N ILE A 967 7.36 -50.60 34.54
CA ILE A 967 8.04 -50.16 33.32
C ILE A 967 8.66 -51.34 32.56
N ARG A 968 9.32 -52.26 33.27
CA ARG A 968 9.96 -53.45 32.67
C ARG A 968 8.95 -54.45 32.11
N GLU A 969 7.74 -54.48 32.67
CA GLU A 969 6.61 -55.26 32.18
C GLU A 969 6.00 -54.66 30.90
N LEU A 970 5.73 -53.35 30.88
CA LEU A 970 5.29 -52.64 29.67
C LEU A 970 6.31 -52.77 28.52
N GLN A 971 7.61 -52.71 28.83
CA GLN A 971 8.69 -52.98 27.86
C GLN A 971 8.68 -54.40 27.32
N ARG A 972 8.36 -55.41 28.14
CA ARG A 972 8.23 -56.82 27.69
C ARG A 972 7.00 -57.04 26.80
N VAL A 973 5.92 -56.32 27.08
CA VAL A 973 4.63 -56.42 26.35
C VAL A 973 4.58 -55.52 25.11
N GLY A 974 5.59 -54.66 24.89
CA GLY A 974 5.67 -53.73 23.76
C GLY A 974 4.72 -52.52 23.84
N LYS A 975 3.88 -52.44 24.88
CA LYS A 975 2.94 -51.34 25.13
C LYS A 975 3.56 -50.30 26.06
N VAL A 976 4.50 -49.49 25.57
CA VAL A 976 5.12 -48.39 26.34
C VAL A 976 4.54 -47.05 25.87
N PRO A 977 3.70 -46.37 26.69
CA PRO A 977 3.02 -45.14 26.26
C PRO A 977 3.96 -43.97 25.98
N LYS A 978 3.67 -43.16 24.95
CA LYS A 978 4.55 -42.09 24.44
C LYS A 978 4.93 -41.02 25.49
N PHE A 979 4.00 -40.70 26.40
CA PHE A 979 4.21 -39.74 27.49
C PHE A 979 4.40 -40.41 28.87
N GLY A 980 4.39 -41.74 28.90
CA GLY A 980 4.72 -42.57 30.06
C GLY A 980 3.50 -43.15 30.79
N SER A 981 3.78 -43.96 31.81
CA SER A 981 2.78 -44.62 32.65
C SER A 981 3.28 -44.71 34.10
N PHE A 982 2.45 -44.32 35.06
CA PHE A 982 2.79 -44.28 36.49
C PHE A 982 1.80 -45.07 37.32
N LYS A 983 2.29 -46.02 38.14
CA LYS A 983 1.47 -46.92 38.96
C LYS A 983 1.52 -46.55 40.45
N TYR A 984 0.36 -46.38 41.05
CA TYR A 984 0.14 -46.00 42.44
C TYR A 984 -0.75 -47.03 43.15
N THR A 985 -0.67 -47.15 44.48
CA THR A 985 -1.75 -47.75 45.27
C THR A 985 -2.86 -46.73 45.51
N ALA A 986 -4.10 -47.19 45.71
CA ALA A 986 -5.19 -46.28 46.09
C ALA A 986 -4.87 -45.55 47.40
N GLN A 987 -4.26 -46.24 48.38
CA GLN A 987 -3.77 -45.65 49.63
C GLN A 987 -2.87 -44.44 49.36
N LYS A 988 -1.89 -44.59 48.46
CA LYS A 988 -0.91 -43.52 48.13
C LYS A 988 -1.48 -42.37 47.28
N LEU A 989 -2.71 -42.49 46.78
CA LEU A 989 -3.48 -41.38 46.20
C LEU A 989 -4.40 -40.73 47.27
N HIS A 990 -4.90 -41.51 48.21
CA HIS A 990 -5.67 -41.04 49.37
C HIS A 990 -4.81 -40.25 50.36
N ASP A 991 -3.62 -40.73 50.70
CA ASP A 991 -2.60 -40.04 51.53
C ASP A 991 -2.18 -38.66 50.96
N LYS A 992 -2.54 -38.38 49.70
CA LYS A 992 -2.26 -37.12 48.99
C LYS A 992 -3.50 -36.24 48.79
N GLY A 993 -4.68 -36.67 49.25
CA GLY A 993 -5.97 -36.03 48.97
C GLY A 993 -6.41 -36.09 47.50
N VAL A 994 -5.72 -36.85 46.63
CA VAL A 994 -6.09 -36.99 45.22
C VAL A 994 -7.27 -37.93 45.05
N LEU A 995 -7.27 -39.06 45.78
CA LEU A 995 -8.41 -39.96 45.91
C LEU A 995 -9.13 -39.65 47.23
N ILE A 996 -10.45 -39.48 47.18
CA ILE A 996 -11.29 -39.13 48.33
C ILE A 996 -12.01 -40.38 48.86
N SER A 997 -12.55 -41.20 47.96
CA SER A 997 -13.17 -42.48 48.31
C SER A 997 -13.22 -43.43 47.11
N ILE A 998 -13.37 -44.73 47.38
CA ILE A 998 -13.74 -45.75 46.41
C ILE A 998 -14.84 -46.65 47.01
N SER A 999 -15.89 -46.95 46.26
CA SER A 999 -17.00 -47.81 46.70
C SER A 999 -16.72 -49.28 46.40
N GLY A 1000 -17.27 -50.18 47.23
CA GLY A 1000 -17.21 -51.64 46.99
C GLY A 1000 -15.93 -52.35 47.44
N TYR A 1001 -14.90 -51.66 47.93
CA TYR A 1001 -13.62 -52.27 48.32
C TYR A 1001 -13.20 -51.90 49.76
N PRO A 1002 -12.95 -52.87 50.66
CA PRO A 1002 -12.70 -52.60 52.08
C PRO A 1002 -11.24 -52.23 52.42
N THR A 1003 -10.28 -52.33 51.49
CA THR A 1003 -8.85 -52.03 51.75
C THR A 1003 -8.16 -51.38 50.55
N PHE A 1004 -7.61 -50.18 50.76
CA PHE A 1004 -6.96 -49.38 49.71
C PHE A 1004 -5.60 -49.93 49.23
N ASP A 1005 -4.88 -50.73 50.04
CA ASP A 1005 -3.55 -51.25 49.69
C ASP A 1005 -3.54 -52.30 48.57
N ARG A 1006 -4.68 -52.98 48.37
CA ARG A 1006 -4.86 -54.05 47.38
C ARG A 1006 -5.31 -53.55 46.00
N ILE A 1007 -5.65 -52.26 45.90
CA ILE A 1007 -6.03 -51.58 44.66
C ILE A 1007 -4.79 -50.87 44.10
N SER A 1008 -4.52 -51.04 42.80
CA SER A 1008 -3.55 -50.23 42.06
C SER A 1008 -4.20 -49.43 40.94
N PHE A 1009 -3.91 -48.14 40.94
CA PHE A 1009 -4.27 -47.18 39.91
C PHE A 1009 -3.05 -46.97 39.00
N THR A 1010 -3.24 -47.03 37.68
CA THR A 1010 -2.23 -46.68 36.68
C THR A 1010 -2.72 -45.45 35.93
N ILE A 1011 -1.87 -44.43 35.77
CA ILE A 1011 -2.17 -43.27 34.92
C ILE A 1011 -1.17 -43.27 33.78
N SER A 1012 -1.65 -43.31 32.54
CA SER A 1012 -0.83 -43.34 31.33
C SER A 1012 -1.27 -42.24 30.35
N SER A 1013 -0.41 -41.93 29.37
CA SER A 1013 -0.75 -41.00 28.29
C SER A 1013 0.03 -41.35 27.01
N ASP A 1014 -0.70 -41.46 25.90
CA ASP A 1014 -0.17 -41.70 24.55
C ASP A 1014 -0.34 -40.50 23.61
N GLU A 1015 -1.17 -39.53 24.00
CA GLU A 1015 -1.46 -38.29 23.28
C GLU A 1015 -1.50 -37.11 24.26
N VAL A 1016 -1.06 -35.92 23.82
CA VAL A 1016 -0.84 -34.77 24.71
C VAL A 1016 -2.18 -34.28 25.26
N GLY A 1017 -2.33 -34.33 26.59
CA GLY A 1017 -3.56 -33.89 27.26
C GLY A 1017 -4.64 -34.96 27.42
N ILE A 1018 -4.45 -36.17 26.86
CA ILE A 1018 -5.34 -37.31 27.09
C ILE A 1018 -4.65 -38.29 28.05
N PHE A 1019 -5.36 -38.64 29.14
CA PHE A 1019 -4.89 -39.55 30.18
C PHE A 1019 -5.81 -40.76 30.30
N THR A 1020 -5.26 -41.96 30.13
CA THR A 1020 -5.94 -43.21 30.48
C THR A 1020 -5.67 -43.53 31.94
N ILE A 1021 -6.73 -43.67 32.74
CA ILE A 1021 -6.65 -44.09 34.13
C ILE A 1021 -7.19 -45.52 34.23
N ASP A 1022 -6.35 -46.45 34.65
CA ASP A 1022 -6.69 -47.87 34.83
C ASP A 1022 -6.75 -48.24 36.32
N ALA A 1023 -7.78 -48.96 36.77
CA ALA A 1023 -7.88 -49.49 38.13
C ALA A 1023 -7.97 -51.02 38.19
N SER A 1024 -7.19 -51.63 39.08
CA SER A 1024 -7.16 -53.08 39.30
C SER A 1024 -7.04 -53.46 40.78
N TYR A 1025 -7.82 -54.45 41.22
CA TYR A 1025 -7.79 -55.06 42.55
C TYR A 1025 -7.13 -56.44 42.45
N VAL A 1026 -5.96 -56.61 43.09
CA VAL A 1026 -5.22 -57.90 43.11
C VAL A 1026 -5.03 -58.52 41.69
N GLY A 1027 -4.83 -57.67 40.68
CA GLY A 1027 -4.65 -58.08 39.28
C GLY A 1027 -5.92 -58.23 38.45
N VAL A 1028 -7.10 -58.23 39.08
CA VAL A 1028 -8.41 -58.20 38.39
C VAL A 1028 -8.79 -56.74 38.08
N PRO A 1029 -9.25 -56.39 36.86
CA PRO A 1029 -9.77 -55.05 36.58
C PRO A 1029 -11.02 -54.74 37.40
N VAL A 1030 -11.15 -53.50 37.86
CA VAL A 1030 -12.37 -52.98 38.52
C VAL A 1030 -13.51 -52.86 37.47
N PRO A 1031 -14.81 -52.94 37.82
CA PRO A 1031 -15.88 -52.59 36.89
C PRO A 1031 -15.69 -51.17 36.33
N GLY A 1032 -15.76 -51.01 35.01
CA GLY A 1032 -15.42 -49.75 34.34
C GLY A 1032 -13.91 -49.41 34.36
N ALA A 1033 -13.01 -50.38 34.55
CA ALA A 1033 -11.59 -50.22 34.90
C ALA A 1033 -10.78 -49.16 34.15
N GLN A 1034 -11.11 -48.83 32.89
CA GLN A 1034 -10.35 -47.92 32.03
C GLN A 1034 -11.21 -46.70 31.73
N MET A 1035 -10.75 -45.52 32.15
CA MET A 1035 -11.38 -44.22 31.88
C MET A 1035 -10.41 -43.33 31.11
N GLU A 1036 -10.86 -42.76 29.99
CA GLU A 1036 -10.16 -41.66 29.32
C GLU A 1036 -10.59 -40.34 29.93
N LEU A 1037 -9.61 -39.46 30.19
CA LEU A 1037 -9.81 -38.21 30.90
C LEU A 1037 -8.96 -37.13 30.25
N ARG A 1038 -9.61 -36.08 29.72
CA ARG A 1038 -8.93 -34.98 29.04
C ARG A 1038 -8.51 -33.91 30.03
N LEU A 1039 -7.41 -33.24 29.74
CA LEU A 1039 -6.94 -32.10 30.53
C LEU A 1039 -7.93 -30.92 30.43
N GLU A 1040 -8.61 -30.79 29.31
CA GLU A 1040 -9.68 -29.81 29.05
C GLU A 1040 -10.83 -29.97 30.05
N ASP A 1041 -11.35 -31.19 30.21
CA ASP A 1041 -12.45 -31.50 31.16
C ASP A 1041 -12.06 -31.17 32.61
N LEU A 1042 -10.80 -31.43 32.98
CA LEU A 1042 -10.26 -31.06 34.29
C LEU A 1042 -10.17 -29.54 34.48
N LEU A 1043 -9.65 -28.82 33.49
CA LEU A 1043 -9.48 -27.36 33.55
C LEU A 1043 -10.84 -26.65 33.54
N GLN A 1044 -11.82 -27.15 32.77
CA GLN A 1044 -13.20 -26.66 32.81
C GLN A 1044 -13.86 -26.95 34.16
N SER A 1045 -13.63 -28.13 34.74
CA SER A 1045 -14.10 -28.47 36.10
C SER A 1045 -13.48 -27.54 37.16
N GLN A 1046 -12.19 -27.22 37.03
CA GLN A 1046 -11.49 -26.26 37.89
C GLN A 1046 -12.05 -24.84 37.74
N PHE A 1047 -12.28 -24.36 36.51
CA PHE A 1047 -12.91 -23.07 36.23
C PHE A 1047 -14.32 -22.98 36.81
N ASN A 1048 -15.10 -24.05 36.70
CA ASN A 1048 -16.44 -24.19 37.27
C ASN A 1048 -16.44 -24.38 38.81
N ASN A 1049 -15.29 -24.24 39.49
CA ASN A 1049 -15.09 -24.47 40.94
C ASN A 1049 -15.51 -25.88 41.45
N VAL A 1050 -15.55 -26.89 40.57
CA VAL A 1050 -15.88 -28.27 40.94
C VAL A 1050 -14.70 -28.89 41.70
N GLN A 1051 -14.82 -28.95 43.03
CA GLN A 1051 -13.73 -29.45 43.89
C GLN A 1051 -13.50 -30.96 43.78
N THR A 1052 -14.56 -31.74 43.52
CA THR A 1052 -14.50 -33.21 43.45
C THR A 1052 -15.25 -33.73 42.23
N MET A 1053 -14.64 -34.66 41.49
CA MET A 1053 -15.29 -35.38 40.38
C MET A 1053 -15.38 -36.88 40.68
N THR A 1054 -16.30 -37.57 40.01
CA THR A 1054 -16.38 -39.03 39.97
C THR A 1054 -15.66 -39.58 38.73
N ILE A 1055 -14.96 -40.70 38.90
CA ILE A 1055 -14.37 -41.50 37.83
C ILE A 1055 -14.82 -42.97 37.98
N PHE A 1056 -14.74 -43.74 36.89
CA PHE A 1056 -15.24 -45.13 36.80
C PHE A 1056 -16.73 -45.23 37.20
N ASP A 1057 -17.60 -44.52 36.48
CA ASP A 1057 -19.07 -44.58 36.64
C ASP A 1057 -19.57 -44.40 38.08
N GLY A 1058 -18.87 -43.56 38.85
CA GLY A 1058 -19.18 -43.25 40.25
C GLY A 1058 -18.44 -44.12 41.29
N VAL A 1059 -17.67 -45.12 40.87
CA VAL A 1059 -16.96 -46.04 41.78
C VAL A 1059 -15.87 -45.33 42.58
N ALA A 1060 -15.21 -44.30 42.05
CA ALA A 1060 -14.22 -43.52 42.78
C ALA A 1060 -14.47 -42.01 42.71
N ARG A 1061 -14.19 -41.29 43.82
CA ARG A 1061 -14.22 -39.82 43.89
C ARG A 1061 -12.81 -39.27 44.02
N VAL A 1062 -12.46 -38.27 43.22
CA VAL A 1062 -11.12 -37.65 43.19
C VAL A 1062 -11.21 -36.11 43.29
N ASN A 1063 -10.18 -35.49 43.87
CA ASN A 1063 -10.07 -34.04 43.98
C ASN A 1063 -9.49 -33.45 42.68
N VAL A 1064 -10.23 -32.54 42.03
CA VAL A 1064 -9.88 -32.02 40.69
C VAL A 1064 -8.55 -31.24 40.73
N ASN A 1065 -8.41 -30.31 41.68
CA ASN A 1065 -7.21 -29.48 41.81
C ASN A 1065 -5.95 -30.31 42.10
N LEU A 1066 -6.04 -31.30 42.99
CA LEU A 1066 -4.92 -32.16 43.35
C LEU A 1066 -4.59 -33.20 42.26
N LEU A 1067 -5.58 -33.62 41.45
CA LEU A 1067 -5.36 -34.45 40.27
C LEU A 1067 -4.65 -33.67 39.15
N ILE A 1068 -5.07 -32.43 38.84
CA ILE A 1068 -4.36 -31.52 37.91
C ILE A 1068 -2.91 -31.33 38.37
N PHE A 1069 -2.70 -31.04 39.66
CA PHE A 1069 -1.35 -30.88 40.22
C PHE A 1069 -0.51 -32.17 40.11
N LEU A 1070 -1.10 -33.35 40.34
CA LEU A 1070 -0.42 -34.63 40.18
C LEU A 1070 -0.01 -34.89 38.73
N ILE A 1071 -0.89 -34.60 37.77
CA ILE A 1071 -0.64 -34.74 36.32
C ILE A 1071 0.47 -33.79 35.88
N ASN A 1072 0.36 -32.50 36.21
CA ASN A 1072 1.36 -31.48 35.87
C ASN A 1072 2.74 -31.85 36.41
N LYS A 1073 2.82 -32.31 37.67
CA LYS A 1073 4.04 -32.77 38.35
C LYS A 1073 4.58 -34.15 37.87
N LYS A 1074 3.99 -34.73 36.83
CA LYS A 1074 4.33 -36.08 36.33
C LYS A 1074 4.54 -36.19 34.82
N PHE A 1075 3.75 -35.46 34.04
CA PHE A 1075 3.77 -35.52 32.58
C PHE A 1075 4.33 -34.23 31.95
N PHE A 1076 4.32 -33.10 32.67
CA PHE A 1076 4.74 -31.79 32.16
C PHE A 1076 5.91 -31.14 32.95
N VAL A 1077 6.39 -31.75 34.05
CA VAL A 1077 7.48 -31.24 34.95
C VAL A 1077 8.37 -32.35 35.53
#